data_AF-A0A8J6W413-F1
#
_entry.id   AF-A0A8J6W413-F1
#
_cell.length_a   1.000
_cell.length_b   1.000
_cell.length_c   1.000
_cell.angle_alpha   90.00
_cell.angle_beta   90.00
_cell.angle_gamma   90.00
#
_symmetry.space_group_name_H-M   'P 1'
#
loop_
_entity.id
_entity.type
_entity.pdbx_description
1 polymer ?
#
loop_
_entity_poly.entity_id
_entity_poly.type
_entity_poly.pdbx_seq_one_letter_code
_entity_poly.pdbx_strand_id
1 'polypeptide(L)'
;MEARHHGLTRETRPNGETRLKRSAKGEAHVIPPNCSRTGVIGMLRDKNVAGADTASLICGTCPVKEACSHAQGPGFGFLDQRRNSLASPKLRMHPDSIPSPDEYDHSQSVYLWDEKGQHETTQSITVSLIDLQQTIGAIAMRAPSILEQLQPLFEALLSCLDGSTKIGRYGLNHTDVTALLPSEVTADVAVIERLLQPDLGFLNTTAQHGVDLADLPSHLRKKFSDRDSEVAEKAAESVVKQWLPELLRVLLGEMHRALRLDHQGLTIKLLDTRHAAIAKAAKANIYLDATLSREKLALALGISPEEILVIRQKQPNPDNLDIVQVATLGRLGMSRGKEQQKRADAIIAHYKAQDETTQVIDFKRFIKEGEGAWWVDSRGSNDFQQVKTLILVGIPCRNLGDLEAEFTVLYGRSPRGGTEAVRRAMRCKNSLPSGVQPYFESEESADPEFREFVRQAILADIKQAIGRLRAHLRPDEQLRVIILGDFALDIPVTIVRASSLTPEAASKTERLELAIKRAVVTLRQQGAKVTQQAIAELTGVTQGYVSRFRKLLQTLLDSNSKSNNSEVTPLPEGGAQLFDEAIAVCQSHEQVLQFTDKLFHEWIKPYQWHQFWQQLRTGTQTKVLEALFLTLPPGELKTLKEAIA
;
A
#
# COMPACT_ATOMS: atom_id res chain seq x y z
N MET A 1 25.74 -5.41 17.10
CA MET A 1 26.32 -6.56 16.37
C MET A 1 26.18 -6.32 14.88
N GLU A 2 27.27 -6.42 14.13
CA GLU A 2 27.24 -6.29 12.67
C GLU A 2 26.82 -7.62 12.01
N ALA A 3 25.97 -7.55 10.99
CA ALA A 3 25.64 -8.70 10.15
C ALA A 3 26.82 -9.05 9.23
N ARG A 4 26.80 -10.24 8.61
CA ARG A 4 27.76 -10.58 7.55
C ARG A 4 27.64 -9.60 6.38
N HIS A 5 28.76 -9.05 5.90
CA HIS A 5 28.80 -8.15 4.76
C HIS A 5 30.07 -8.33 3.92
N HIS A 6 29.93 -8.06 2.62
CA HIS A 6 31.02 -8.02 1.64
C HIS A 6 31.65 -6.60 1.52
N GLY A 7 31.53 -5.80 2.60
CA GLY A 7 32.03 -4.44 2.68
C GLY A 7 30.92 -3.40 2.74
N LEU A 8 31.21 -2.26 3.36
CA LEU A 8 30.27 -1.15 3.52
C LEU A 8 30.87 0.14 2.96
N THR A 9 30.02 0.99 2.41
CA THR A 9 30.36 2.34 1.93
C THR A 9 29.41 3.37 2.53
N ARG A 10 29.63 4.66 2.25
CA ARG A 10 28.82 5.77 2.76
C ARG A 10 27.83 6.28 1.72
N GLU A 11 26.63 6.59 2.16
CA GLU A 11 25.59 7.26 1.38
C GLU A 11 25.18 8.55 2.10
N THR A 12 25.15 9.66 1.36
CA THR A 12 24.70 10.97 1.87
C THR A 12 23.18 11.05 1.86
N ARG A 13 22.60 11.48 2.98
CA ARG A 13 21.16 11.65 3.20
C ARG A 13 20.68 13.07 2.83
N PRO A 14 19.35 13.30 2.71
CA PRO A 14 18.79 14.64 2.45
C PRO A 14 19.23 15.72 3.46
N ASN A 15 19.49 15.34 4.71
CA ASN A 15 19.99 16.24 5.75
C ASN A 15 21.52 16.49 5.69
N GLY A 16 22.22 15.93 4.71
CA GLY A 16 23.67 16.03 4.54
C GLY A 16 24.50 15.03 5.37
N GLU A 17 23.88 14.26 6.27
CA GLU A 17 24.59 13.24 7.05
C GLU A 17 24.92 12.01 6.19
N THR A 18 25.93 11.22 6.60
CA THR A 18 26.28 9.98 5.91
C THR A 18 25.86 8.75 6.71
N ARG A 19 25.26 7.76 6.05
CA ARG A 19 24.99 6.43 6.62
C ARG A 19 25.81 5.35 5.94
N LEU A 20 26.08 4.26 6.66
CA LEU A 20 26.66 3.06 6.06
C LEU A 20 25.60 2.31 5.23
N LYS A 21 25.97 1.93 4.02
CA LYS A 21 25.22 0.99 3.17
C LYS A 21 26.13 -0.15 2.72
N ARG A 22 25.54 -1.29 2.36
CA ARG A 22 26.29 -2.38 1.72
C ARG A 22 26.82 -1.89 0.37
N SER A 23 28.10 -2.14 0.10
CA SER A 23 28.71 -1.77 -1.18
C SER A 23 28.12 -2.62 -2.31
N ALA A 24 27.77 -1.98 -3.42
CA ALA A 24 27.37 -2.67 -4.65
C ALA A 24 28.57 -3.35 -5.31
N LYS A 25 28.30 -4.26 -6.26
CA LYS A 25 29.36 -4.95 -7.01
C LYS A 25 30.22 -3.93 -7.76
N GLY A 26 31.52 -3.90 -7.47
CA GLY A 26 32.48 -2.96 -8.06
C GLY A 26 32.54 -1.58 -7.38
N GLU A 27 31.68 -1.32 -6.38
CA GLU A 27 31.74 -0.09 -5.59
C GLU A 27 32.87 -0.19 -4.54
N ALA A 28 33.67 0.88 -4.40
CA ALA A 28 34.68 0.95 -3.35
C ALA A 28 34.01 0.91 -1.97
N HIS A 29 34.62 0.19 -1.03
CA HIS A 29 34.16 0.11 0.34
C HIS A 29 35.07 0.91 1.27
N VAL A 30 34.45 1.59 2.23
CA VAL A 30 35.13 2.31 3.32
C VAL A 30 35.43 1.35 4.47
N ILE A 31 34.55 0.38 4.70
CA ILE A 31 34.73 -0.67 5.71
C ILE A 31 34.95 -2.00 4.98
N PRO A 32 36.05 -2.72 5.27
CA PRO A 32 36.35 -3.99 4.63
C PRO A 32 35.30 -5.07 4.96
N PRO A 33 35.16 -6.11 4.12
CA PRO A 33 34.26 -7.23 4.39
C PRO A 33 34.59 -7.93 5.71
N ASN A 34 33.59 -8.28 6.51
CA ASN A 34 33.75 -9.08 7.74
C ASN A 34 33.53 -10.60 7.53
N CYS A 35 33.10 -10.98 6.32
CA CYS A 35 32.85 -12.37 5.93
C CYS A 35 33.11 -12.57 4.43
N SER A 36 33.98 -13.52 4.08
CA SER A 36 34.32 -13.88 2.70
C SER A 36 33.35 -14.88 2.05
N ARG A 37 32.42 -15.46 2.82
CA ARG A 37 31.46 -16.49 2.37
C ARG A 37 30.06 -15.93 2.06
N THR A 38 29.92 -14.65 1.76
CA THR A 38 28.60 -14.02 1.61
C THR A 38 27.85 -14.47 0.36
N GLY A 39 28.56 -14.85 -0.70
CA GLY A 39 27.99 -15.33 -1.95
C GLY A 39 27.29 -16.67 -1.77
N VAL A 40 27.96 -17.67 -1.19
CA VAL A 40 27.33 -18.98 -0.94
C VAL A 40 26.15 -18.87 0.03
N ILE A 41 26.26 -18.06 1.09
CA ILE A 41 25.15 -17.79 2.03
C ILE A 41 23.95 -17.19 1.29
N GLY A 42 24.21 -16.18 0.44
CA GLY A 42 23.18 -15.53 -0.36
C GLY A 42 22.47 -16.50 -1.30
N MET A 43 23.22 -17.39 -1.96
CA MET A 43 22.66 -18.40 -2.87
C MET A 43 21.84 -19.45 -2.12
N LEU A 44 22.33 -19.98 -1.00
CA LEU A 44 21.58 -20.95 -0.19
C LEU A 44 20.28 -20.33 0.37
N ARG A 45 20.31 -19.04 0.72
CA ARG A 45 19.10 -18.30 1.11
C ARG A 45 18.12 -18.17 -0.07
N ASP A 46 18.60 -17.83 -1.26
CA ASP A 46 17.75 -17.76 -2.47
C ASP A 46 17.10 -19.11 -2.78
N LYS A 47 17.84 -20.22 -2.59
CA LYS A 47 17.33 -21.59 -2.72
C LYS A 47 16.43 -22.04 -1.55
N ASN A 48 16.16 -21.15 -0.58
CA ASN A 48 15.36 -21.43 0.62
C ASN A 48 15.89 -22.62 1.45
N VAL A 49 17.21 -22.79 1.51
CA VAL A 49 17.83 -23.86 2.31
C VAL A 49 17.75 -23.50 3.79
N ALA A 50 17.14 -24.38 4.58
CA ALA A 50 17.04 -24.20 6.03
C ALA A 50 18.42 -24.02 6.68
N GLY A 51 18.55 -23.01 7.54
CA GLY A 51 19.79 -22.73 8.25
C GLY A 51 20.91 -22.10 7.41
N ALA A 52 20.63 -21.58 6.20
CA ALA A 52 21.62 -20.90 5.36
C ALA A 52 22.42 -19.79 6.07
N ASP A 53 21.82 -19.14 7.07
CA ASP A 53 22.42 -18.07 7.86
C ASP A 53 23.16 -18.53 9.13
N THR A 54 23.04 -19.82 9.49
CA THR A 54 23.65 -20.38 10.69
C THR A 54 25.15 -20.56 10.52
N ALA A 55 25.90 -20.44 11.63
CA ALA A 55 27.33 -20.66 11.59
C ALA A 55 27.68 -22.14 11.35
N SER A 56 26.85 -23.06 11.81
CA SER A 56 27.06 -24.51 11.71
C SER A 56 27.17 -24.99 10.25
N LEU A 57 26.36 -24.43 9.34
CA LEU A 57 26.32 -24.90 7.95
C LEU A 57 27.57 -24.54 7.13
N ILE A 58 28.03 -23.29 7.21
CA ILE A 58 29.04 -22.76 6.27
C ILE A 58 30.37 -22.44 6.94
N CYS A 59 30.37 -22.09 8.23
CA CYS A 59 31.62 -21.69 8.88
C CYS A 59 32.53 -22.88 9.18
N GLY A 60 31.98 -24.09 9.31
CA GLY A 60 32.74 -25.31 9.58
C GLY A 60 33.84 -25.57 8.56
N THR A 61 33.52 -25.40 7.27
CA THR A 61 34.42 -25.64 6.14
C THR A 61 35.16 -24.38 5.66
N CYS A 62 35.08 -23.28 6.43
CA CYS A 62 35.72 -22.03 6.06
C CYS A 62 37.24 -22.04 6.35
N PRO A 63 38.12 -21.71 5.38
CA PRO A 63 39.59 -21.66 5.57
C PRO A 63 40.08 -20.78 6.72
N VAL A 64 39.30 -19.73 7.01
CA VAL A 64 39.63 -18.70 8.00
C VAL A 64 38.79 -18.83 9.27
N LYS A 65 38.15 -19.98 9.53
CA LYS A 65 37.30 -20.21 10.72
C LYS A 65 38.02 -19.88 12.03
N GLU A 66 39.24 -20.37 12.21
CA GLU A 66 40.04 -20.22 13.42
C GLU A 66 40.36 -18.74 13.67
N ALA A 67 40.81 -18.03 12.62
CA ALA A 67 41.08 -16.60 12.67
C ALA A 67 39.80 -15.78 12.89
N CYS A 68 38.72 -16.11 12.17
CA CYS A 68 37.41 -15.45 12.28
C CYS A 68 36.82 -15.55 13.69
N SER A 69 37.15 -16.60 14.44
CA SER A 69 36.66 -16.82 15.80
C SER A 69 37.41 -16.05 16.88
N HIS A 70 38.59 -15.47 16.57
CA HIS A 70 39.46 -14.84 17.57
C HIS A 70 40.06 -13.49 17.13
N ALA A 71 39.90 -13.11 15.86
CA ALA A 71 40.49 -11.93 15.27
C ALA A 71 39.62 -11.40 14.14
N GLN A 72 39.96 -10.20 13.66
CA GLN A 72 39.26 -9.52 12.58
C GLN A 72 40.27 -9.10 11.51
N GLY A 73 39.85 -9.12 10.25
CA GLY A 73 40.66 -8.71 9.13
C GLY A 73 39.89 -8.73 7.81
N PRO A 74 40.55 -8.46 6.67
CA PRO A 74 39.87 -8.41 5.38
C PRO A 74 39.22 -9.76 5.03
N GLY A 75 37.89 -9.80 5.04
CA GLY A 75 37.09 -10.99 4.71
C GLY A 75 36.86 -11.95 5.87
N PHE A 76 37.21 -11.60 7.11
CA PHE A 76 36.94 -12.43 8.30
C PHE A 76 36.78 -11.61 9.58
N GLY A 77 36.14 -12.19 10.60
CA GLY A 77 35.96 -11.57 11.91
C GLY A 77 34.51 -11.58 12.41
N PHE A 78 33.56 -11.98 11.57
CA PHE A 78 32.16 -12.09 11.97
C PHE A 78 31.94 -12.93 13.25
N LEU A 79 32.62 -14.07 13.41
CA LEU A 79 32.41 -14.94 14.58
C LEU A 79 32.94 -14.33 15.88
N ASP A 80 34.13 -13.71 15.84
CA ASP A 80 34.70 -12.97 16.96
C ASP A 80 33.79 -11.78 17.34
N GLN A 81 33.37 -10.99 16.35
CA GLN A 81 32.43 -9.88 16.55
C GLN A 81 31.09 -10.37 17.14
N ARG A 82 30.55 -11.50 16.67
CA ARG A 82 29.31 -12.11 17.19
C ARG A 82 29.49 -12.52 18.65
N ARG A 83 30.55 -13.27 18.98
CA ARG A 83 30.84 -13.72 20.34
C ARG A 83 30.99 -12.53 21.30
N ASN A 84 31.83 -11.56 20.94
CA ASN A 84 32.10 -10.40 21.78
C ASN A 84 30.86 -9.52 21.95
N SER A 85 30.04 -9.40 20.90
CA SER A 85 28.75 -8.71 20.98
C SER A 85 27.77 -9.40 21.93
N LEU A 86 27.60 -10.73 21.80
CA LEU A 86 26.63 -11.51 22.58
C LEU A 86 27.02 -11.67 24.05
N ALA A 87 28.30 -11.48 24.39
CA ALA A 87 28.76 -11.43 25.77
C ALA A 87 28.46 -10.09 26.47
N SER A 88 28.07 -9.05 25.71
CA SER A 88 27.74 -7.75 26.28
C SER A 88 26.43 -7.78 27.06
N PRO A 89 26.34 -7.16 28.25
CA PRO A 89 25.09 -7.07 29.02
C PRO A 89 24.02 -6.20 28.32
N LYS A 90 24.43 -5.36 27.36
CA LYS A 90 23.54 -4.53 26.54
C LYS A 90 23.96 -4.59 25.10
N LEU A 91 23.02 -4.88 24.21
CA LEU A 91 23.33 -5.08 22.81
C LEU A 91 22.22 -4.50 21.93
N ARG A 92 22.63 -3.75 20.91
CA ARG A 92 21.77 -3.30 19.80
C ARG A 92 22.09 -4.13 18.56
N MET A 93 21.06 -4.68 17.92
CA MET A 93 21.19 -5.42 16.66
C MET A 93 19.89 -5.38 15.86
N HIS A 94 19.98 -5.77 14.59
CA HIS A 94 18.80 -6.04 13.77
C HIS A 94 18.07 -7.31 14.28
N PRO A 95 16.73 -7.37 14.29
CA PRO A 95 15.96 -8.57 14.69
C PRO A 95 16.43 -9.87 14.03
N ASP A 96 16.72 -9.83 12.73
CA ASP A 96 17.17 -11.02 11.98
C ASP A 96 18.59 -11.46 12.34
N SER A 97 19.34 -10.65 13.08
CA SER A 97 20.68 -11.02 13.57
C SER A 97 20.63 -11.75 14.92
N ILE A 98 19.48 -11.77 15.60
CA ILE A 98 19.31 -12.45 16.90
C ILE A 98 19.52 -13.97 16.71
N PRO A 99 20.31 -14.66 17.53
CA PRO A 99 20.44 -16.12 17.42
C PRO A 99 19.09 -16.82 17.59
N SER A 100 18.89 -17.96 16.92
CA SER A 100 17.70 -18.79 17.16
C SER A 100 17.70 -19.33 18.61
N PRO A 101 16.54 -19.72 19.15
CA PRO A 101 16.47 -20.34 20.48
C PRO A 101 17.29 -21.64 20.62
N ASP A 102 17.52 -22.36 19.53
CA ASP A 102 18.37 -23.58 19.54
C ASP A 102 19.87 -23.27 19.62
N GLU A 103 20.29 -22.04 19.28
CA GLU A 103 21.70 -21.61 19.29
C GLU A 103 22.08 -20.80 20.55
N TYR A 104 21.11 -20.22 21.25
CA TYR A 104 21.35 -19.28 22.34
C TYR A 104 20.23 -19.33 23.37
N ASP A 105 20.62 -19.38 24.65
CA ASP A 105 19.67 -19.33 25.77
C ASP A 105 19.16 -17.89 25.98
N HIS A 106 17.89 -17.68 25.64
CA HIS A 106 17.20 -16.40 25.80
C HIS A 106 16.54 -16.23 27.17
N SER A 107 16.55 -17.24 28.05
CA SER A 107 15.78 -17.27 29.30
C SER A 107 16.12 -16.15 30.28
N GLN A 108 17.31 -15.54 30.13
CA GLN A 108 17.75 -14.38 30.92
C GLN A 108 17.74 -13.06 30.15
N SER A 109 17.36 -13.08 28.87
CA SER A 109 17.36 -11.92 27.98
C SER A 109 16.05 -11.14 28.07
N VAL A 110 16.16 -9.81 28.11
CA VAL A 110 15.01 -8.90 27.94
C VAL A 110 15.16 -8.17 26.62
N TYR A 111 14.17 -8.28 25.74
CA TYR A 111 14.18 -7.64 24.43
C TYR A 111 13.38 -6.35 24.41
N LEU A 112 13.99 -5.30 23.86
CA LEU A 112 13.32 -4.06 23.47
C LEU A 112 13.19 -4.06 21.95
N TRP A 113 11.98 -4.29 21.47
CA TRP A 113 11.65 -4.34 20.05
C TRP A 113 11.21 -2.95 19.58
N ASP A 114 12.16 -2.20 19.04
CA ASP A 114 11.90 -0.88 18.47
C ASP A 114 11.25 -1.00 17.07
N GLU A 115 10.21 -0.20 16.85
CA GLU A 115 9.40 -0.15 15.63
C GLU A 115 8.92 -1.53 15.14
N LYS A 116 8.41 -2.40 16.04
CA LYS A 116 8.05 -3.79 15.68
C LYS A 116 7.05 -3.91 14.53
N GLY A 117 6.16 -2.94 14.34
CA GLY A 117 5.22 -2.91 13.22
C GLY A 117 5.89 -2.81 11.85
N GLN A 118 7.19 -2.53 11.79
CA GLN A 118 8.00 -2.50 10.57
C GLN A 118 8.61 -3.85 10.20
N HIS A 119 8.80 -4.73 11.17
CA HIS A 119 9.48 -6.00 10.92
C HIS A 119 8.50 -6.94 10.24
N GLU A 120 8.93 -7.54 9.13
CA GLU A 120 8.13 -8.51 8.41
C GLU A 120 7.73 -9.66 9.35
N THR A 121 6.46 -10.03 9.29
CA THR A 121 5.90 -11.17 10.02
C THR A 121 5.72 -12.37 9.10
N THR A 122 6.17 -12.22 7.86
CA THR A 122 5.99 -13.18 6.78
C THR A 122 7.28 -13.33 6.02
N GLN A 123 7.58 -14.53 5.57
CA GLN A 123 8.65 -14.83 4.62
C GLN A 123 8.04 -15.21 3.27
N SER A 124 8.75 -14.95 2.17
CA SER A 124 8.27 -15.25 0.81
C SER A 124 9.27 -16.10 0.05
N ILE A 125 8.78 -17.14 -0.61
CA ILE A 125 9.54 -17.98 -1.54
C ILE A 125 9.03 -17.66 -2.94
N THR A 126 9.90 -17.12 -3.80
CA THR A 126 9.55 -16.83 -5.20
C THR A 126 10.17 -17.88 -6.12
N VAL A 127 9.31 -18.49 -6.92
CA VAL A 127 9.61 -19.61 -7.82
C VAL A 127 9.48 -19.14 -9.25
N SER A 128 10.58 -19.19 -9.99
CA SER A 128 10.63 -18.89 -11.42
C SER A 128 10.36 -20.14 -12.26
N LEU A 129 10.21 -19.96 -13.59
CA LEU A 129 10.13 -21.08 -14.53
C LEU A 129 11.36 -21.99 -14.46
N ILE A 130 12.55 -21.42 -14.26
CA ILE A 130 13.80 -22.17 -14.13
C ILE A 130 13.76 -23.05 -12.87
N ASP A 131 13.30 -22.49 -11.74
CA ASP A 131 13.18 -23.25 -10.49
C ASP A 131 12.20 -24.42 -10.62
N LEU A 132 11.08 -24.20 -11.33
CA LEU A 132 10.10 -25.25 -11.63
C LEU A 132 10.72 -26.36 -12.48
N GLN A 133 11.40 -26.02 -13.57
CA GLN A 133 12.06 -26.99 -14.45
C GLN A 133 13.15 -27.80 -13.73
N GLN A 134 13.94 -27.15 -12.87
CA GLN A 134 14.93 -27.83 -12.02
C GLN A 134 14.28 -28.82 -11.07
N THR A 135 13.15 -28.44 -10.47
CA THR A 135 12.40 -29.31 -9.55
C THR A 135 11.84 -30.53 -10.27
N ILE A 136 11.23 -30.32 -11.44
CA ILE A 136 10.71 -31.40 -12.30
C ILE A 136 11.84 -32.36 -12.68
N GLY A 137 12.97 -31.84 -13.16
CA GLY A 137 14.13 -32.64 -13.56
C GLY A 137 14.69 -33.47 -12.39
N ALA A 138 14.79 -32.88 -11.20
CA ALA A 138 15.27 -33.59 -10.01
C ALA A 138 14.34 -34.75 -9.61
N ILE A 139 13.02 -34.56 -9.67
CA ILE A 139 12.04 -35.61 -9.35
C ILE A 139 12.06 -36.68 -10.45
N ALA A 140 12.10 -36.30 -11.73
CA ALA A 140 12.16 -37.23 -12.85
C ALA A 140 13.33 -38.21 -12.75
N MET A 141 14.50 -37.73 -12.32
CA MET A 141 15.70 -38.55 -12.19
C MET A 141 15.69 -39.47 -10.96
N ARG A 142 15.07 -39.03 -9.85
CA ARG A 142 15.18 -39.72 -8.55
C ARG A 142 13.95 -40.55 -8.19
N ALA A 143 12.77 -40.14 -8.62
CA ALA A 143 11.49 -40.79 -8.32
C ALA A 143 10.44 -40.58 -9.43
N PRO A 144 10.55 -41.30 -10.57
CA PRO A 144 9.61 -41.17 -11.70
C PRO A 144 8.14 -41.39 -11.31
N SER A 145 7.85 -42.29 -10.37
CA SER A 145 6.49 -42.55 -9.88
C SER A 145 5.88 -41.36 -9.13
N ILE A 146 6.69 -40.55 -8.45
CA ILE A 146 6.23 -39.31 -7.79
C ILE A 146 5.98 -38.23 -8.84
N LEU A 147 6.78 -38.18 -9.91
CA LEU A 147 6.55 -37.26 -11.03
C LEU A 147 5.18 -37.49 -11.66
N GLU A 148 4.80 -38.75 -11.91
CA GLU A 148 3.47 -39.09 -12.46
C GLU A 148 2.32 -38.58 -11.58
N GLN A 149 2.46 -38.67 -10.25
CA GLN A 149 1.45 -38.15 -9.31
C GLN A 149 1.35 -36.62 -9.31
N LEU A 150 2.46 -35.93 -9.55
CA LEU A 150 2.54 -34.47 -9.55
C LEU A 150 2.38 -33.84 -10.93
N GLN A 151 2.29 -34.64 -11.98
CA GLN A 151 2.23 -34.17 -13.36
C GLN A 151 1.12 -33.11 -13.60
N PRO A 152 -0.14 -33.30 -13.13
CA PRO A 152 -1.18 -32.29 -13.33
C PRO A 152 -0.85 -30.95 -12.67
N LEU A 153 -0.20 -30.98 -11.50
CA LEU A 153 0.24 -29.77 -10.79
C LEU A 153 1.32 -29.03 -11.59
N PHE A 154 2.31 -29.76 -12.10
CA PHE A 154 3.40 -29.16 -12.87
C PHE A 154 2.93 -28.61 -14.22
N GLU A 155 2.03 -29.30 -14.92
CA GLU A 155 1.44 -28.80 -16.17
C GLU A 155 0.67 -27.48 -15.96
N ALA A 156 -0.15 -27.41 -14.90
CA ALA A 156 -0.87 -26.18 -14.55
C ALA A 156 0.10 -25.02 -14.28
N LEU A 157 1.14 -25.24 -13.47
CA LEU A 157 2.15 -24.22 -13.17
C LEU A 157 2.98 -23.83 -14.39
N LEU A 158 3.43 -24.80 -15.20
CA LEU A 158 4.22 -24.54 -16.41
C LEU A 158 3.44 -23.62 -17.36
N SER A 159 2.17 -23.94 -17.62
CA SER A 159 1.33 -23.13 -18.52
C SER A 159 1.18 -21.68 -18.06
N CYS A 160 1.23 -21.42 -16.75
CA CYS A 160 1.16 -20.07 -16.21
C CYS A 160 2.50 -19.33 -16.29
N LEU A 161 3.60 -20.03 -15.99
CA LEU A 161 4.93 -19.44 -15.92
C LEU A 161 5.60 -19.26 -17.30
N ASP A 162 5.23 -20.07 -18.29
CA ASP A 162 5.70 -19.93 -19.68
C ASP A 162 4.87 -18.92 -20.50
N GLY A 163 3.75 -18.45 -19.93
CA GLY A 163 2.86 -17.46 -20.54
C GLY A 163 1.78 -18.04 -21.47
N SER A 164 1.63 -19.36 -21.55
CA SER A 164 0.57 -20.02 -22.32
C SER A 164 -0.82 -19.69 -21.76
N THR A 165 -0.95 -19.61 -20.44
CA THR A 165 -2.16 -19.23 -19.72
C THR A 165 -2.11 -17.74 -19.37
N LYS A 166 -3.18 -17.00 -19.69
CA LYS A 166 -3.28 -15.57 -19.38
C LYS A 166 -3.62 -15.36 -17.90
N ILE A 167 -2.68 -14.79 -17.16
CA ILE A 167 -2.80 -14.52 -15.71
C ILE A 167 -3.29 -13.10 -15.36
N GLY A 168 -3.60 -12.29 -16.38
CA GLY A 168 -4.04 -10.90 -16.21
C GLY A 168 -2.91 -9.93 -15.84
N ARG A 169 -3.24 -8.63 -15.78
CA ARG A 169 -2.26 -7.54 -15.55
C ARG A 169 -1.69 -7.54 -14.12
N TYR A 170 -2.50 -7.94 -13.15
CA TYR A 170 -2.15 -7.88 -11.72
C TYR A 170 -1.74 -9.25 -11.15
N GLY A 171 -1.71 -10.28 -12.00
CA GLY A 171 -1.54 -11.66 -11.59
C GLY A 171 -2.82 -12.26 -10.98
N LEU A 172 -2.66 -13.44 -10.41
CA LEU A 172 -3.68 -14.21 -9.70
C LEU A 172 -3.40 -14.14 -8.19
N ASN A 173 -4.46 -13.95 -7.40
CA ASN A 173 -4.38 -13.99 -5.93
C ASN A 173 -4.46 -15.43 -5.40
N HIS A 174 -4.48 -15.60 -4.08
CA HIS A 174 -4.49 -16.93 -3.46
C HIS A 174 -5.69 -17.77 -3.88
N THR A 175 -6.89 -17.18 -3.91
CA THR A 175 -8.13 -17.87 -4.29
C THR A 175 -8.07 -18.32 -5.74
N ASP A 176 -7.63 -17.42 -6.64
CA ASP A 176 -7.55 -17.69 -8.06
C ASP A 176 -6.48 -18.74 -8.39
N VAL A 177 -5.32 -18.69 -7.73
CA VAL A 177 -4.25 -19.70 -7.89
C VAL A 177 -4.73 -21.05 -7.38
N THR A 178 -5.35 -21.11 -6.20
CA THR A 178 -5.81 -22.39 -5.62
C THR A 178 -6.92 -23.02 -6.46
N ALA A 179 -7.81 -22.21 -7.05
CA ALA A 179 -8.84 -22.69 -7.96
C ALA A 179 -8.27 -23.21 -9.30
N LEU A 180 -7.10 -22.73 -9.71
CA LEU A 180 -6.42 -23.15 -10.92
C LEU A 180 -5.62 -24.46 -10.74
N LEU A 181 -5.03 -24.65 -9.56
CA LEU A 181 -4.24 -25.83 -9.23
C LEU A 181 -5.13 -27.03 -8.90
N PRO A 182 -4.64 -28.28 -9.10
CA PRO A 182 -5.42 -29.47 -8.76
C PRO A 182 -5.76 -29.50 -7.27
N SER A 183 -7.03 -29.81 -6.97
CA SER A 183 -7.57 -29.85 -5.61
C SER A 183 -7.16 -31.09 -4.82
N GLU A 184 -6.73 -32.16 -5.50
CA GLU A 184 -6.27 -33.40 -4.89
C GLU A 184 -4.82 -33.66 -5.30
N VAL A 185 -3.91 -33.61 -4.33
CA VAL A 185 -2.53 -34.06 -4.52
C VAL A 185 -2.31 -35.29 -3.63
N THR A 186 -2.02 -36.42 -4.26
CA THR A 186 -1.88 -37.71 -3.56
C THR A 186 -0.48 -37.95 -2.98
N ALA A 187 0.48 -37.08 -3.30
CA ALA A 187 1.87 -37.28 -2.93
C ALA A 187 2.14 -36.91 -1.46
N ASP A 188 2.86 -37.78 -0.75
CA ASP A 188 3.25 -37.55 0.65
C ASP A 188 4.33 -36.45 0.74
N VAL A 189 3.99 -35.35 1.41
CA VAL A 189 4.87 -34.19 1.62
C VAL A 189 6.19 -34.59 2.29
N ALA A 190 6.17 -35.49 3.27
CA ALA A 190 7.37 -35.93 3.98
C ALA A 190 8.28 -36.81 3.11
N VAL A 191 7.73 -37.50 2.12
CA VAL A 191 8.52 -38.21 1.10
C VAL A 191 9.17 -37.21 0.15
N ILE A 192 8.43 -36.18 -0.30
CA ILE A 192 8.95 -35.15 -1.19
C ILE A 192 10.04 -34.31 -0.51
N GLU A 193 9.89 -33.98 0.77
CA GLU A 193 10.93 -33.27 1.54
C GLU A 193 12.24 -34.06 1.59
N ARG A 194 12.17 -35.36 1.89
CA ARG A 194 13.36 -36.22 1.88
C ARG A 194 13.95 -36.37 0.47
N LEU A 195 13.10 -36.46 -0.55
CA LEU A 195 13.53 -36.55 -1.94
C LEU A 195 14.25 -35.28 -2.39
N LEU A 196 13.73 -34.10 -2.04
CA LEU A 196 14.26 -32.81 -2.48
C LEU A 196 15.30 -32.23 -1.52
N GLN A 197 15.62 -32.94 -0.43
CA GLN A 197 16.64 -32.52 0.52
C GLN A 197 17.95 -32.21 -0.24
N PRO A 198 18.50 -31.00 -0.06
CA PRO A 198 19.63 -30.55 -0.85
C PRO A 198 20.89 -31.34 -0.46
N ASP A 199 21.63 -31.82 -1.45
CA ASP A 199 22.97 -32.33 -1.23
C ASP A 199 23.94 -31.15 -1.10
N LEU A 200 24.43 -30.94 0.12
CA LEU A 200 25.38 -29.88 0.44
C LEU A 200 26.82 -30.40 0.53
N GLY A 201 27.09 -31.61 0.02
CA GLY A 201 28.43 -32.21 0.01
C GLY A 201 29.49 -31.36 -0.69
N PHE A 202 29.10 -30.49 -1.64
CA PHE A 202 30.00 -29.54 -2.30
C PHE A 202 30.62 -28.52 -1.33
N LEU A 203 30.05 -28.31 -0.15
CA LEU A 203 30.65 -27.49 0.92
C LEU A 203 31.87 -28.17 1.55
N ASN A 204 31.98 -29.49 1.44
CA ASN A 204 33.02 -30.34 2.00
C ASN A 204 33.77 -31.09 0.89
N THR A 205 34.68 -30.38 0.21
CA THR A 205 35.41 -30.89 -0.95
C THR A 205 36.28 -32.12 -0.66
N THR A 206 36.61 -32.40 0.61
CA THR A 206 37.45 -33.54 1.00
C THR A 206 36.67 -34.75 1.50
N ALA A 207 35.34 -34.65 1.64
CA ALA A 207 34.50 -35.76 2.10
C ALA A 207 34.67 -37.02 1.25
N GLN A 208 34.83 -36.87 -0.07
CA GLN A 208 35.10 -37.96 -1.01
C GLN A 208 36.41 -38.73 -0.74
N HIS A 209 37.33 -38.14 0.03
CA HIS A 209 38.60 -38.74 0.45
C HIS A 209 38.54 -39.32 1.87
N GLY A 210 37.35 -39.39 2.48
CA GLY A 210 37.14 -39.92 3.83
C GLY A 210 37.59 -38.99 4.96
N VAL A 211 37.87 -37.71 4.67
CA VAL A 211 38.32 -36.71 5.65
C VAL A 211 37.44 -35.47 5.55
N ASP A 212 36.90 -35.03 6.69
CA ASP A 212 36.09 -33.80 6.73
C ASP A 212 36.99 -32.55 6.61
N LEU A 213 36.63 -31.65 5.69
CA LEU A 213 37.30 -30.37 5.51
C LEU A 213 37.27 -29.51 6.79
N ALA A 214 36.26 -29.67 7.63
CA ALA A 214 36.15 -29.00 8.93
C ALA A 214 37.22 -29.48 9.93
N ASP A 215 37.67 -30.74 9.82
CA ASP A 215 38.67 -31.35 10.70
C ASP A 215 40.11 -31.04 10.25
N LEU A 216 40.28 -30.58 9.01
CA LEU A 216 41.60 -30.21 8.49
C LEU A 216 42.14 -28.93 9.14
N PRO A 217 43.46 -28.85 9.42
CA PRO A 217 44.13 -27.61 9.80
C PRO A 217 43.93 -26.49 8.76
N SER A 218 43.90 -25.23 9.21
CA SER A 218 43.63 -24.05 8.36
C SER A 218 44.46 -24.00 7.06
N HIS A 219 45.74 -24.37 7.10
CA HIS A 219 46.61 -24.34 5.91
C HIS A 219 46.22 -25.40 4.85
N LEU A 220 45.70 -26.57 5.27
CA LEU A 220 45.16 -27.58 4.37
C LEU A 220 43.76 -27.19 3.91
N ARG A 221 42.92 -26.70 4.83
CA ARG A 221 41.57 -26.22 4.48
C ARG A 221 41.63 -25.15 3.40
N LYS A 222 42.59 -24.21 3.48
CA LYS A 222 42.81 -23.17 2.46
C LYS A 222 43.18 -23.72 1.08
N LYS A 223 43.88 -24.87 1.01
CA LYS A 223 44.26 -25.50 -0.27
C LYS A 223 43.10 -26.25 -0.91
N PHE A 224 42.24 -26.86 -0.10
CA PHE A 224 41.14 -27.69 -0.58
C PHE A 224 39.79 -26.96 -0.65
N SER A 225 39.68 -25.77 -0.06
CA SER A 225 38.47 -24.96 -0.14
C SER A 225 38.40 -24.15 -1.43
N ASP A 226 37.28 -24.29 -2.13
CA ASP A 226 36.95 -23.47 -3.29
C ASP A 226 36.65 -22.01 -2.90
N ARG A 227 36.76 -21.11 -3.88
CA ARG A 227 36.42 -19.70 -3.71
C ARG A 227 34.92 -19.52 -3.49
N ASP A 228 34.52 -18.46 -2.79
CA ASP A 228 33.10 -18.19 -2.52
C ASP A 228 32.25 -18.10 -3.79
N SER A 229 32.77 -17.50 -4.86
CA SER A 229 32.08 -17.45 -6.16
C SER A 229 31.85 -18.83 -6.78
N GLU A 230 32.84 -19.71 -6.70
CA GLU A 230 32.76 -21.08 -7.26
C GLU A 230 31.78 -21.94 -6.44
N VAL A 231 31.82 -21.83 -5.11
CA VAL A 231 30.88 -22.54 -4.24
C VAL A 231 29.46 -22.01 -4.43
N ALA A 232 29.29 -20.69 -4.60
CA ALA A 232 27.99 -20.09 -4.87
C ALA A 232 27.42 -20.52 -6.24
N GLU A 233 28.27 -20.63 -7.27
CA GLU A 233 27.89 -21.15 -8.58
C GLU A 233 27.47 -22.62 -8.51
N LYS A 234 28.26 -23.47 -7.84
CA LYS A 234 27.88 -24.87 -7.57
C LYS A 234 26.55 -24.96 -6.83
N ALA A 235 26.31 -24.11 -5.83
CA ALA A 235 25.03 -24.06 -5.13
C ALA A 235 23.87 -23.66 -6.07
N ALA A 236 24.09 -22.70 -6.97
CA ALA A 236 23.08 -22.27 -7.93
C ALA A 236 22.65 -23.40 -8.89
N GLU A 237 23.61 -24.19 -9.33
CA GLU A 237 23.42 -25.29 -10.31
C GLU A 237 22.88 -26.57 -9.68
N SER A 238 23.42 -26.97 -8.53
CA SER A 238 23.14 -28.29 -7.93
C SER A 238 22.01 -28.29 -6.91
N VAL A 239 21.73 -27.15 -6.27
CA VAL A 239 20.70 -27.06 -5.23
C VAL A 239 19.35 -26.71 -5.85
N VAL A 240 18.39 -27.61 -5.71
CA VAL A 240 16.99 -27.35 -6.03
C VAL A 240 16.39 -26.40 -5.00
N LYS A 241 15.67 -25.38 -5.44
CA LYS A 241 14.99 -24.44 -4.55
C LYS A 241 13.94 -25.18 -3.71
N GLN A 242 13.93 -24.97 -2.41
CA GLN A 242 13.04 -25.67 -1.46
C GLN A 242 11.69 -24.96 -1.38
N TRP A 243 10.79 -25.23 -2.34
CA TRP A 243 9.48 -24.56 -2.42
C TRP A 243 8.29 -25.53 -2.53
N LEU A 244 8.49 -26.69 -3.18
CA LEU A 244 7.39 -27.62 -3.47
C LEU A 244 6.68 -28.15 -2.21
N PRO A 245 7.38 -28.55 -1.13
CA PRO A 245 6.72 -28.96 0.10
C PRO A 245 5.76 -27.91 0.64
N GLU A 246 6.17 -26.63 0.63
CA GLU A 246 5.32 -25.53 1.10
C GLU A 246 4.10 -25.32 0.20
N LEU A 247 4.24 -25.45 -1.12
CA LEU A 247 3.09 -25.39 -2.02
C LEU A 247 2.08 -26.51 -1.71
N LEU A 248 2.56 -27.74 -1.52
CA LEU A 248 1.69 -28.88 -1.25
C LEU A 248 0.93 -28.72 0.06
N ARG A 249 1.58 -28.19 1.10
CA ARG A 249 0.92 -27.84 2.36
C ARG A 249 -0.21 -26.85 2.16
N VAL A 250 -0.05 -25.86 1.28
CA VAL A 250 -1.16 -24.95 0.93
C VAL A 250 -2.31 -25.71 0.28
N LEU A 251 -2.02 -26.57 -0.70
CA LEU A 251 -3.06 -27.34 -1.42
C LEU A 251 -3.79 -28.34 -0.51
N LEU A 252 -3.11 -28.85 0.52
CA LEU A 252 -3.70 -29.68 1.58
C LEU A 252 -4.52 -28.87 2.61
N GLY A 253 -4.64 -27.56 2.44
CA GLY A 253 -5.43 -26.69 3.30
C GLY A 253 -4.74 -26.29 4.61
N GLU A 254 -3.40 -26.42 4.71
CA GLU A 254 -2.70 -25.88 5.87
C GLU A 254 -2.80 -24.34 5.90
N MET A 255 -3.24 -23.83 7.05
CA MET A 255 -3.45 -22.39 7.30
C MET A 255 -2.13 -21.60 7.32
N HIS A 256 -2.24 -20.28 7.39
CA HIS A 256 -1.10 -19.34 7.53
C HIS A 256 -0.12 -19.32 6.34
N ARG A 257 -0.65 -19.59 5.15
CA ARG A 257 0.08 -19.56 3.89
C ARG A 257 -0.76 -18.88 2.82
N ALA A 258 -0.11 -18.17 1.91
CA ALA A 258 -0.77 -17.51 0.79
C ALA A 258 -0.01 -17.77 -0.51
N LEU A 259 -0.74 -17.83 -1.61
CA LEU A 259 -0.19 -17.98 -2.96
C LEU A 259 -0.46 -16.71 -3.74
N ARG A 260 0.49 -16.36 -4.60
CA ARG A 260 0.32 -15.30 -5.59
C ARG A 260 1.08 -15.69 -6.83
N LEU A 261 0.49 -15.50 -8.00
CA LEU A 261 1.16 -15.78 -9.26
C LEU A 261 1.11 -14.54 -10.13
N ASP A 262 2.27 -13.98 -10.46
CA ASP A 262 2.38 -12.83 -11.36
C ASP A 262 3.52 -13.03 -12.37
N HIS A 263 3.84 -11.98 -13.13
CA HIS A 263 4.89 -12.06 -14.16
C HIS A 263 6.30 -12.36 -13.62
N GLN A 264 6.53 -12.24 -12.31
CA GLN A 264 7.80 -12.60 -11.68
C GLN A 264 7.86 -14.08 -11.29
N GLY A 265 6.72 -14.75 -11.18
CA GLY A 265 6.63 -16.17 -10.86
C GLY A 265 5.54 -16.50 -9.85
N LEU A 266 5.63 -17.70 -9.27
CA LEU A 266 4.81 -18.12 -8.14
C LEU A 266 5.48 -17.66 -6.85
N THR A 267 4.78 -16.86 -6.05
CA THR A 267 5.18 -16.50 -4.69
C THR A 267 4.36 -17.27 -3.67
N ILE A 268 5.05 -17.98 -2.79
CA ILE A 268 4.47 -18.64 -1.62
C ILE A 268 4.86 -17.81 -0.40
N LYS A 269 3.89 -17.17 0.23
CA LYS A 269 4.10 -16.38 1.44
C LYS A 269 3.70 -17.20 2.66
N LEU A 270 4.56 -17.22 3.68
CA LEU A 270 4.43 -18.03 4.89
C LEU A 270 4.54 -17.14 6.12
N LEU A 271 3.93 -17.55 7.23
CA LEU A 271 4.16 -16.91 8.53
C LEU A 271 5.62 -17.14 8.97
N ASP A 272 6.33 -16.07 9.33
CA ASP A 272 7.66 -16.19 9.94
C ASP A 272 7.52 -16.29 11.47
N THR A 273 7.75 -17.50 12.00
CA THR A 273 7.64 -17.80 13.43
C THR A 273 8.92 -17.50 14.20
N ARG A 274 10.01 -17.11 13.54
CA ARG A 274 11.32 -16.96 14.17
C ARG A 274 11.32 -15.91 15.28
N HIS A 275 10.80 -14.71 15.01
CA HIS A 275 10.75 -13.65 16.02
C HIS A 275 9.80 -14.01 17.16
N ALA A 276 8.70 -14.70 16.87
CA ALA A 276 7.78 -15.19 17.89
C ALA A 276 8.43 -16.25 18.80
N ALA A 277 9.19 -17.18 18.22
CA ALA A 277 9.94 -18.18 18.97
C ALA A 277 11.01 -17.55 19.89
N ILE A 278 11.74 -16.56 19.39
CA ILE A 278 12.70 -15.78 20.19
C ILE A 278 11.99 -15.05 21.34
N ALA A 279 10.89 -14.35 21.04
CA ALA A 279 10.13 -13.63 22.05
C ALA A 279 9.60 -14.58 23.13
N LYS A 280 9.11 -15.77 22.75
CA LYS A 280 8.63 -16.79 23.68
C LYS A 280 9.74 -17.39 24.55
N ALA A 281 10.95 -17.54 24.01
CA ALA A 281 12.11 -18.04 24.74
C ALA A 281 12.72 -16.98 25.69
N ALA A 282 12.43 -15.70 25.47
CA ALA A 282 12.98 -14.59 26.24
C ALA A 282 12.34 -14.45 27.63
N LYS A 283 13.08 -13.86 28.57
CA LYS A 283 12.57 -13.54 29.92
C LYS A 283 11.41 -12.55 29.89
N ALA A 284 11.53 -11.53 29.05
CA ALA A 284 10.51 -10.48 28.87
C ALA A 284 10.71 -9.76 27.54
N ASN A 285 9.62 -9.21 27.01
CA ASN A 285 9.61 -8.44 25.76
C ASN A 285 8.91 -7.10 25.98
N ILE A 286 9.53 -6.04 25.50
CA ILE A 286 8.97 -4.68 25.48
C ILE A 286 8.89 -4.25 24.02
N TYR A 287 7.68 -4.01 23.53
CA TYR A 287 7.45 -3.56 22.16
C TYR A 287 7.22 -2.06 22.16
N LEU A 288 8.04 -1.33 21.40
CA LEU A 288 7.95 0.11 21.25
C LEU A 288 7.48 0.43 19.83
N ASP A 289 6.23 0.85 19.68
CA ASP A 289 5.68 1.24 18.38
C ASP A 289 4.58 2.29 18.55
N ALA A 290 4.60 3.31 17.68
CA ALA A 290 3.62 4.39 17.72
C ALA A 290 2.30 4.04 17.01
N THR A 291 2.29 3.01 16.17
CA THR A 291 1.23 2.72 15.20
C THR A 291 0.74 1.27 15.21
N LEU A 292 1.49 0.35 15.79
CA LEU A 292 1.11 -1.06 15.89
C LEU A 292 -0.05 -1.25 16.89
N SER A 293 -1.11 -1.94 16.46
CA SER A 293 -2.19 -2.33 17.36
C SER A 293 -1.84 -3.60 18.16
N ARG A 294 -2.47 -3.74 19.33
CA ARG A 294 -2.34 -4.91 20.18
C ARG A 294 -2.77 -6.17 19.45
N GLU A 295 -3.86 -6.07 18.69
CA GLU A 295 -4.49 -7.15 17.94
C GLU A 295 -3.56 -7.64 16.82
N LYS A 296 -2.92 -6.72 16.08
CA LYS A 296 -1.96 -7.09 15.04
C LYS A 296 -0.69 -7.72 15.63
N LEU A 297 -0.19 -7.20 16.75
CA LEU A 297 0.96 -7.79 17.43
C LEU A 297 0.65 -9.21 17.95
N ALA A 298 -0.54 -9.42 18.51
CA ALA A 298 -0.99 -10.71 18.99
C ALA A 298 -1.02 -11.76 17.86
N LEU A 299 -1.60 -11.41 16.71
CA LEU A 299 -1.59 -12.26 15.51
C LEU A 299 -0.16 -12.61 15.07
N ALA A 300 0.73 -11.62 15.04
CA ALA A 300 2.13 -11.82 14.65
C ALA A 300 2.92 -12.72 15.62
N LEU A 301 2.54 -12.77 16.89
CA LEU A 301 3.17 -13.59 17.91
C LEU A 301 2.48 -14.95 18.12
N GLY A 302 1.28 -15.14 17.57
CA GLY A 302 0.46 -16.33 17.80
C GLY A 302 -0.02 -16.46 19.25
N ILE A 303 -0.35 -15.33 19.89
CA ILE A 303 -0.82 -15.26 21.29
C ILE A 303 -2.16 -14.52 21.38
N SER A 304 -2.81 -14.58 22.54
CA SER A 304 -4.03 -13.80 22.79
C SER A 304 -3.69 -12.31 22.99
N PRO A 305 -4.53 -11.37 22.49
CA PRO A 305 -4.36 -9.93 22.75
C PRO A 305 -4.33 -9.59 24.25
N GLU A 306 -5.00 -10.36 25.10
CA GLU A 306 -5.07 -10.17 26.54
C GLU A 306 -3.72 -10.44 27.23
N GLU A 307 -2.83 -11.21 26.61
CA GLU A 307 -1.46 -11.45 27.09
C GLU A 307 -0.56 -10.22 26.90
N ILE A 308 -0.99 -9.23 26.13
CA ILE A 308 -0.23 -8.02 25.84
C ILE A 308 -0.71 -6.86 26.72
N LEU A 309 0.09 -6.50 27.71
CA LEU A 309 -0.10 -5.28 28.48
C LEU A 309 0.23 -4.05 27.62
N VAL A 310 -0.77 -3.22 27.37
CA VAL A 310 -0.61 -1.97 26.59
C VAL A 310 -0.45 -0.78 27.52
N ILE A 311 0.70 -0.13 27.43
CA ILE A 311 0.98 1.13 28.12
C ILE A 311 0.98 2.25 27.07
N ARG A 312 0.19 3.29 27.29
CA ARG A 312 0.11 4.45 26.40
C ARG A 312 0.23 5.73 27.22
N GLN A 313 1.03 6.66 26.73
CA GLN A 313 1.02 8.03 27.23
C GLN A 313 -0.03 8.84 26.47
N LYS A 314 -0.80 9.67 27.17
CA LYS A 314 -1.63 10.68 26.51
C LYS A 314 -0.71 11.62 25.75
N GLN A 315 -0.71 11.54 24.42
CA GLN A 315 0.09 12.45 23.62
C GLN A 315 -0.45 13.86 23.79
N PRO A 316 0.39 14.86 24.11
CA PRO A 316 -0.03 16.25 24.03
C PRO A 316 -0.41 16.51 22.57
N ASN A 317 -1.62 17.05 22.35
CA ASN A 317 -1.94 17.60 21.05
C ASN A 317 -1.13 18.90 20.93
N PRO A 318 -0.07 18.95 20.11
CA PRO A 318 0.75 20.13 20.06
C PRO A 318 -0.08 21.22 19.37
N ASP A 319 -0.47 22.25 20.11
CA ASP A 319 -1.17 23.42 19.54
C ASP A 319 -0.33 24.12 18.45
N ASN A 320 0.96 23.80 18.40
CA ASN A 320 1.93 24.29 17.44
C ASN A 320 2.05 23.45 16.15
N LEU A 321 1.20 22.42 15.94
CA LEU A 321 1.18 21.63 14.71
C LEU A 321 -0.12 21.81 13.93
N ASP A 322 -0.02 22.44 12.76
CA ASP A 322 -1.11 22.52 11.80
C ASP A 322 -1.01 21.39 10.77
N ILE A 323 -2.13 20.71 10.52
CA ILE A 323 -2.21 19.61 9.55
C ILE A 323 -3.26 20.00 8.52
N VAL A 324 -2.79 20.28 7.32
CA VAL A 324 -3.61 20.73 6.19
C VAL A 324 -3.73 19.58 5.20
N GLN A 325 -4.94 19.24 4.80
CA GLN A 325 -5.18 18.29 3.72
C GLN A 325 -5.75 19.03 2.51
N VAL A 326 -5.07 18.89 1.37
CA VAL A 326 -5.48 19.51 0.12
C VAL A 326 -6.38 18.54 -0.64
N ALA A 327 -7.66 18.90 -0.73
CA ALA A 327 -8.69 18.13 -1.43
C ALA A 327 -8.69 18.39 -2.94
N THR A 328 -9.41 17.54 -3.67
CA THR A 328 -9.69 17.60 -5.12
C THR A 328 -8.53 17.16 -6.03
N LEU A 329 -7.56 16.44 -5.47
CA LEU A 329 -6.37 15.93 -6.20
C LEU A 329 -6.49 14.45 -6.59
N GLY A 330 -7.48 13.73 -6.06
CA GLY A 330 -7.50 12.26 -6.04
C GLY A 330 -6.44 11.71 -5.07
N ARG A 331 -6.21 10.40 -5.09
CA ARG A 331 -5.25 9.73 -4.18
C ARG A 331 -3.76 10.02 -4.44
N LEU A 332 -3.41 10.58 -5.61
CA LEU A 332 -2.03 10.86 -6.03
C LEU A 332 -1.03 9.69 -5.85
N GLY A 333 -1.48 8.45 -6.08
CA GLY A 333 -0.64 7.24 -6.00
C GLY A 333 0.42 7.12 -7.12
N MET A 334 1.15 5.99 -7.14
CA MET A 334 2.24 5.71 -8.10
C MET A 334 1.86 5.76 -9.60
N SER A 335 0.56 5.65 -9.90
CA SER A 335 0.01 5.68 -11.26
C SER A 335 -0.62 7.03 -11.64
N ARG A 336 -0.35 8.10 -10.89
CA ARG A 336 -0.90 9.44 -11.19
C ARG A 336 -0.44 9.98 -12.55
N GLY A 337 -1.35 10.67 -13.23
CA GLY A 337 -1.12 11.22 -14.58
C GLY A 337 -0.41 12.59 -14.59
N LYS A 338 -0.01 13.05 -15.79
CA LYS A 338 0.69 14.35 -15.98
C LYS A 338 -0.05 15.55 -15.37
N GLU A 339 -1.38 15.59 -15.49
CA GLU A 339 -2.19 16.67 -14.91
C GLU A 339 -2.17 16.66 -13.38
N GLN A 340 -2.27 15.48 -12.76
CA GLN A 340 -2.16 15.35 -11.31
C GLN A 340 -0.78 15.76 -10.80
N GLN A 341 0.28 15.34 -11.51
CA GLN A 341 1.65 15.74 -11.20
C GLN A 341 1.82 17.26 -11.29
N LYS A 342 1.39 17.89 -12.39
CA LYS A 342 1.45 19.34 -12.57
C LYS A 342 0.77 20.10 -11.41
N ARG A 343 -0.40 19.64 -10.98
CA ARG A 343 -1.14 20.26 -9.88
C ARG A 343 -0.43 20.09 -8.54
N ALA A 344 0.15 18.92 -8.28
CA ALA A 344 0.97 18.69 -7.09
C ALA A 344 2.22 19.57 -7.09
N ASP A 345 2.95 19.66 -8.21
CA ASP A 345 4.13 20.53 -8.36
C ASP A 345 3.80 22.01 -8.11
N ALA A 346 2.64 22.49 -8.58
CA ALA A 346 2.19 23.86 -8.32
C ALA A 346 1.98 24.14 -6.83
N ILE A 347 1.39 23.19 -6.10
CA ILE A 347 1.18 23.31 -4.64
C ILE A 347 2.52 23.25 -3.90
N ILE A 348 3.42 22.34 -4.32
CA ILE A 348 4.77 22.24 -3.75
C ILE A 348 5.52 23.57 -3.93
N ALA A 349 5.50 24.14 -5.13
CA ALA A 349 6.12 25.43 -5.42
C ALA A 349 5.51 26.56 -4.58
N HIS A 350 4.19 26.57 -4.40
CA HIS A 350 3.50 27.55 -3.56
C HIS A 350 4.00 27.54 -2.10
N TYR A 351 4.17 26.36 -1.49
CA TYR A 351 4.67 26.26 -0.12
C TYR A 351 6.19 26.49 0.00
N LYS A 352 6.98 25.99 -0.96
CA LYS A 352 8.43 26.28 -1.02
C LYS A 352 8.73 27.77 -1.15
N ALA A 353 7.86 28.53 -1.82
CA ALA A 353 7.99 29.99 -1.92
C ALA A 353 7.64 30.73 -0.61
N GLN A 354 6.88 30.11 0.31
CA GLN A 354 6.57 30.69 1.62
C GLN A 354 7.60 30.32 2.68
N ASP A 355 8.18 29.13 2.57
CA ASP A 355 9.15 28.57 3.50
C ASP A 355 10.19 27.76 2.71
N GLU A 356 11.38 28.33 2.55
CA GLU A 356 12.49 27.70 1.83
C GLU A 356 12.96 26.39 2.52
N THR A 357 12.66 26.21 3.81
CA THR A 357 12.98 24.97 4.54
C THR A 357 11.99 23.83 4.26
N THR A 358 10.95 24.09 3.45
CA THR A 358 9.92 23.10 3.11
C THR A 358 10.53 21.86 2.47
N GLN A 359 10.26 20.71 3.08
CA GLN A 359 10.66 19.42 2.55
C GLN A 359 9.47 18.62 2.04
N VAL A 360 9.75 17.70 1.12
CA VAL A 360 8.74 16.89 0.43
C VAL A 360 9.05 15.42 0.63
N ILE A 361 8.01 14.64 0.91
CA ILE A 361 8.02 13.19 0.84
C ILE A 361 7.05 12.75 -0.25
N ASP A 362 7.53 11.99 -1.23
CA ASP A 362 6.74 11.46 -2.34
C ASP A 362 7.12 10.01 -2.65
N PHE A 363 6.47 9.37 -3.63
CA PHE A 363 6.90 8.07 -4.12
C PHE A 363 8.22 8.21 -4.86
N LYS A 364 9.12 7.24 -4.68
CA LYS A 364 10.47 7.19 -5.29
C LYS A 364 10.51 7.48 -6.80
N ARG A 365 9.41 7.25 -7.52
CA ARG A 365 9.27 7.56 -8.95
C ARG A 365 9.22 9.07 -9.26
N PHE A 366 8.78 9.89 -8.31
CA PHE A 366 8.48 11.32 -8.52
C PHE A 366 9.38 12.27 -7.74
N ILE A 367 10.17 11.76 -6.78
CA ILE A 367 11.08 12.57 -5.98
C ILE A 367 12.16 13.22 -6.85
N LYS A 368 12.56 14.44 -6.47
CA LYS A 368 13.73 15.14 -7.01
C LYS A 368 14.91 14.98 -6.05
N GLU A 369 16.10 15.40 -6.48
CA GLU A 369 17.29 15.40 -5.62
C GLU A 369 17.02 16.22 -4.35
N GLY A 370 17.38 15.65 -3.18
CA GLY A 370 17.15 16.25 -1.86
C GLY A 370 15.76 16.03 -1.27
N GLU A 371 14.81 15.43 -1.99
CA GLU A 371 13.48 15.09 -1.46
C GLU A 371 13.45 13.67 -0.86
N GLY A 372 12.53 13.43 0.08
CA GLY A 372 12.35 12.15 0.73
C GLY A 372 11.40 11.20 0.00
N ALA A 373 11.58 9.90 0.20
CA ALA A 373 10.71 8.86 -0.32
C ALA A 373 9.80 8.23 0.74
N TRP A 374 8.56 7.94 0.38
CA TRP A 374 7.69 7.05 1.15
C TRP A 374 8.39 5.72 1.46
N TRP A 375 8.20 5.23 2.70
CA TRP A 375 8.80 4.02 3.29
C TRP A 375 10.32 4.01 3.45
N VAL A 376 11.03 5.04 2.96
CA VAL A 376 12.48 5.21 3.17
C VAL A 376 12.73 6.32 4.18
N ASP A 377 12.21 7.52 3.91
CA ASP A 377 12.46 8.72 4.71
C ASP A 377 11.23 9.11 5.53
N SER A 378 10.05 8.56 5.20
CA SER A 378 8.82 8.74 5.97
C SER A 378 8.80 7.97 7.30
N ARG A 379 9.82 7.12 7.55
CA ARG A 379 9.97 6.27 8.74
C ARG A 379 11.44 6.22 9.17
N GLY A 380 11.72 5.97 10.46
CA GLY A 380 13.07 5.64 10.94
C GLY A 380 14.19 6.68 10.74
N SER A 381 13.89 7.88 10.22
CA SER A 381 14.88 8.97 10.01
C SER A 381 14.55 10.20 10.87
N ASN A 382 15.59 10.96 11.22
CA ASN A 382 15.46 12.29 11.83
C ASN A 382 15.77 13.40 10.82
N ASP A 383 15.80 13.06 9.53
CA ASP A 383 16.30 13.92 8.48
C ASP A 383 15.43 15.19 8.30
N PHE A 384 14.18 15.16 8.76
CA PHE A 384 13.23 16.27 8.72
C PHE A 384 13.00 16.96 10.08
N GLN A 385 13.81 16.67 11.11
CA GLN A 385 13.57 17.21 12.46
C GLN A 385 13.66 18.74 12.52
N GLN A 386 14.48 19.36 11.65
CA GLN A 386 14.68 20.81 11.59
C GLN A 386 13.73 21.52 10.60
N VAL A 387 12.89 20.77 9.89
CA VAL A 387 11.97 21.30 8.88
C VAL A 387 10.78 21.94 9.56
N LYS A 388 10.28 23.08 9.06
CA LYS A 388 9.04 23.70 9.57
C LYS A 388 7.81 23.23 8.81
N THR A 389 7.92 23.07 7.50
CA THR A 389 6.84 22.62 6.62
C THR A 389 7.19 21.30 5.93
N LEU A 390 6.39 20.25 6.16
CA LEU A 390 6.55 18.96 5.49
C LEU A 390 5.37 18.68 4.56
N ILE A 391 5.64 18.45 3.28
CA ILE A 391 4.63 18.06 2.29
C ILE A 391 4.67 16.56 2.07
N LEU A 392 3.54 15.89 2.30
CA LEU A 392 3.32 14.46 2.08
C LEU A 392 2.47 14.28 0.81
N VAL A 393 3.08 13.79 -0.26
CA VAL A 393 2.42 13.70 -1.56
C VAL A 393 1.92 12.29 -1.82
N GLY A 394 0.60 12.16 -1.98
CA GLY A 394 -0.07 10.90 -2.24
C GLY A 394 -0.35 10.08 -0.99
N ILE A 395 -1.25 9.12 -1.16
CA ILE A 395 -1.68 8.21 -0.10
C ILE A 395 -0.83 6.94 -0.18
N PRO A 396 0.04 6.67 0.82
CA PRO A 396 0.99 5.56 0.79
C PRO A 396 0.25 4.22 0.95
N CYS A 397 -0.12 3.61 -0.17
CA CYS A 397 -0.68 2.28 -0.21
C CYS A 397 0.37 1.30 -0.72
N ARG A 398 0.73 0.31 0.10
CA ARG A 398 1.52 -0.84 -0.32
C ARG A 398 0.79 -1.62 -1.42
N ASN A 399 1.50 -2.50 -2.11
CA ASN A 399 0.89 -3.40 -3.08
C ASN A 399 -0.28 -4.16 -2.42
N LEU A 400 -1.48 -4.06 -3.01
CA LEU A 400 -2.68 -4.66 -2.45
C LEU A 400 -2.61 -6.19 -2.41
N GLY A 401 -1.99 -6.82 -3.41
CA GLY A 401 -1.77 -8.27 -3.43
C GLY A 401 -0.81 -8.72 -2.32
N ASP A 402 0.19 -7.89 -1.99
CA ASP A 402 1.09 -8.20 -0.87
C ASP A 402 0.40 -8.04 0.49
N LEU A 403 -0.50 -7.05 0.63
CA LEU A 403 -1.34 -6.86 1.81
C LEU A 403 -2.38 -7.97 1.95
N GLU A 404 -2.97 -8.43 0.85
CA GLU A 404 -3.91 -9.56 0.80
C GLU A 404 -3.22 -10.86 1.23
N ALA A 405 -2.00 -11.10 0.74
CA ALA A 405 -1.19 -12.24 1.17
C ALA A 405 -0.79 -12.13 2.65
N GLU A 406 -0.38 -10.94 3.13
CA GLU A 406 -0.09 -10.70 4.56
C GLU A 406 -1.32 -10.95 5.43
N PHE A 407 -2.49 -10.47 5.01
CA PHE A 407 -3.76 -10.73 5.69
C PHE A 407 -4.08 -12.23 5.73
N THR A 408 -3.97 -12.93 4.59
CA THR A 408 -4.25 -14.36 4.51
C THR A 408 -3.36 -15.17 5.43
N VAL A 409 -2.07 -14.83 5.50
CA VAL A 409 -1.11 -15.48 6.40
C VAL A 409 -1.43 -15.20 7.86
N LEU A 410 -1.69 -13.95 8.24
CA LEU A 410 -1.93 -13.59 9.65
C LEU A 410 -3.27 -14.09 10.18
N TYR A 411 -4.33 -13.99 9.38
CA TYR A 411 -5.70 -14.34 9.78
C TYR A 411 -6.06 -15.80 9.44
N GLY A 412 -5.21 -16.49 8.68
CA GLY A 412 -5.47 -17.86 8.23
C GLY A 412 -6.60 -17.98 7.20
N ARG A 413 -7.08 -16.89 6.60
CA ARG A 413 -8.17 -16.91 5.61
C ARG A 413 -7.97 -15.87 4.53
N SER A 414 -8.40 -16.14 3.31
CA SER A 414 -8.41 -15.11 2.26
C SER A 414 -9.52 -14.08 2.48
N PRO A 415 -9.31 -12.83 2.02
CA PRO A 415 -10.38 -11.84 1.98
C PRO A 415 -11.51 -12.28 1.06
N ARG A 416 -12.74 -11.89 1.40
CA ARG A 416 -13.87 -12.01 0.47
C ARG A 416 -13.61 -11.18 -0.79
N GLY A 417 -13.79 -11.80 -1.96
CA GLY A 417 -13.66 -11.14 -3.25
C GLY A 417 -14.69 -10.03 -3.49
N GLY A 418 -14.35 -9.11 -4.39
CA GLY A 418 -15.19 -7.97 -4.77
C GLY A 418 -14.83 -6.66 -4.06
N THR A 419 -15.41 -5.58 -4.57
CA THR A 419 -15.25 -4.22 -4.04
C THR A 419 -16.61 -3.58 -3.79
N GLU A 420 -16.64 -2.62 -2.87
CA GLU A 420 -17.81 -1.79 -2.60
C GLU A 420 -17.43 -0.32 -2.47
N ALA A 421 -18.37 0.57 -2.80
CA ALA A 421 -18.18 2.02 -2.63
C ALA A 421 -18.34 2.38 -1.16
N VAL A 422 -17.26 2.88 -0.54
CA VAL A 422 -17.22 3.19 0.88
C VAL A 422 -17.09 4.69 1.08
N ARG A 423 -18.02 5.26 1.84
CA ARG A 423 -17.95 6.65 2.26
C ARG A 423 -17.33 6.73 3.65
N ARG A 424 -16.25 7.49 3.75
CA ARG A 424 -15.56 7.74 5.03
C ARG A 424 -15.61 9.22 5.36
N ALA A 425 -16.24 9.54 6.48
CA ALA A 425 -16.34 10.90 6.98
C ALA A 425 -14.95 11.49 7.25
N MET A 426 -14.77 12.76 6.89
CA MET A 426 -13.57 13.51 7.20
C MET A 426 -13.65 14.09 8.61
N ARG A 427 -12.50 14.19 9.28
CA ARG A 427 -12.37 14.91 10.56
C ARG A 427 -11.84 16.31 10.27
N CYS A 428 -12.73 17.31 10.19
CA CYS A 428 -12.37 18.67 9.80
C CYS A 428 -12.25 19.61 11.01
N LYS A 429 -11.23 20.47 11.01
CA LYS A 429 -11.09 21.57 11.98
C LYS A 429 -11.85 22.84 11.55
N ASN A 430 -12.06 23.00 10.24
CA ASN A 430 -12.70 24.16 9.63
C ASN A 430 -14.01 23.79 8.92
N SER A 431 -14.84 24.79 8.66
CA SER A 431 -15.95 24.67 7.71
C SER A 431 -15.42 24.26 6.34
N LEU A 432 -16.13 23.35 5.68
CA LEU A 432 -15.70 22.80 4.40
C LEU A 432 -15.67 23.87 3.31
N PRO A 433 -14.62 23.88 2.46
CA PRO A 433 -14.62 24.71 1.27
C PRO A 433 -15.80 24.39 0.36
N SER A 434 -16.35 25.41 -0.31
CA SER A 434 -17.44 25.23 -1.26
C SER A 434 -17.11 24.16 -2.31
N GLY A 435 -18.00 23.18 -2.47
CA GLY A 435 -17.87 22.08 -3.42
C GLY A 435 -17.06 20.88 -2.92
N VAL A 436 -16.60 20.88 -1.66
CA VAL A 436 -15.97 19.73 -1.01
C VAL A 436 -17.01 19.00 -0.16
N GLN A 437 -17.15 17.70 -0.36
CA GLN A 437 -18.06 16.85 0.42
C GLN A 437 -17.48 16.54 1.81
N PRO A 438 -18.31 16.29 2.85
CA PRO A 438 -17.84 15.95 4.21
C PRO A 438 -17.25 14.53 4.33
N TYR A 439 -17.12 13.82 3.21
CA TYR A 439 -16.59 12.46 3.15
C TYR A 439 -15.72 12.29 1.90
N PHE A 440 -14.83 11.31 1.96
CA PHE A 440 -14.22 10.73 0.77
C PHE A 440 -14.91 9.42 0.44
N GLU A 441 -15.17 9.21 -0.84
CA GLU A 441 -15.72 7.98 -1.38
C GLU A 441 -14.64 7.25 -2.15
N SER A 442 -14.43 5.97 -1.85
CA SER A 442 -13.52 5.11 -2.60
C SER A 442 -14.04 3.70 -2.72
N GLU A 443 -13.71 3.05 -3.83
CA GLU A 443 -13.87 1.60 -3.97
C GLU A 443 -12.84 0.91 -3.07
N GLU A 444 -13.33 0.14 -2.10
CA GLU A 444 -12.52 -0.65 -1.18
C GLU A 444 -12.98 -2.11 -1.21
N SER A 445 -12.25 -3.03 -0.57
CA SER A 445 -12.65 -4.43 -0.50
C SER A 445 -14.03 -4.61 0.15
N ALA A 446 -14.81 -5.56 -0.39
CA ALA A 446 -16.07 -6.00 0.20
C ALA A 446 -15.88 -6.76 1.53
N ASP A 447 -14.65 -7.15 1.89
CA ASP A 447 -14.32 -7.72 3.20
C ASP A 447 -14.02 -6.58 4.19
N PRO A 448 -14.85 -6.34 5.22
CA PRO A 448 -14.67 -5.25 6.17
C PRO A 448 -13.36 -5.35 6.97
N GLU A 449 -12.93 -6.56 7.33
CA GLU A 449 -11.70 -6.78 8.10
C GLU A 449 -10.47 -6.50 7.25
N PHE A 450 -10.44 -7.02 6.02
CA PHE A 450 -9.33 -6.76 5.10
C PHE A 450 -9.27 -5.27 4.71
N ARG A 451 -10.41 -4.66 4.45
CA ARG A 451 -10.51 -3.22 4.18
C ARG A 451 -9.95 -2.40 5.33
N GLU A 452 -10.31 -2.73 6.57
CA GLU A 452 -9.78 -2.03 7.74
C GLU A 452 -8.29 -2.31 7.93
N PHE A 453 -7.82 -3.53 7.67
CA PHE A 453 -6.40 -3.88 7.67
C PHE A 453 -5.58 -3.01 6.71
N VAL A 454 -6.04 -2.85 5.46
CA VAL A 454 -5.41 -1.96 4.46
C VAL A 454 -5.43 -0.50 4.93
N ARG A 455 -6.56 -0.04 5.46
CA ARG A 455 -6.69 1.33 5.97
C ARG A 455 -5.73 1.61 7.12
N GLN A 456 -5.60 0.69 8.07
CA GLN A 456 -4.68 0.83 9.21
C GLN A 456 -3.23 0.88 8.74
N ALA A 457 -2.85 0.10 7.73
CA ALA A 457 -1.51 0.17 7.13
C ALA A 457 -1.22 1.57 6.55
N ILE A 458 -2.16 2.12 5.76
CA ILE A 458 -2.05 3.47 5.18
C ILE A 458 -1.97 4.54 6.29
N LEU A 459 -2.84 4.48 7.29
CA LEU A 459 -2.86 5.44 8.40
C LEU A 459 -1.56 5.37 9.23
N ALA A 460 -1.02 4.18 9.44
CA ALA A 460 0.26 4.01 10.12
C ALA A 460 1.40 4.69 9.35
N ASP A 461 1.47 4.53 8.02
CA ASP A 461 2.44 5.22 7.16
C ASP A 461 2.33 6.74 7.27
N ILE A 462 1.12 7.29 7.19
CA ILE A 462 0.89 8.74 7.27
C ILE A 462 1.25 9.29 8.66
N LYS A 463 0.85 8.61 9.75
CA LYS A 463 1.16 9.05 11.12
C LYS A 463 2.66 9.06 11.40
N GLN A 464 3.38 8.04 10.93
CA GLN A 464 4.83 7.99 11.05
C GLN A 464 5.52 9.15 10.31
N ALA A 465 5.00 9.51 9.13
CA ALA A 465 5.49 10.63 8.33
C ALA A 465 5.22 11.98 9.01
N ILE A 466 4.01 12.19 9.55
CA ILE A 466 3.67 13.39 10.36
C ILE A 466 4.64 13.52 11.54
N GLY A 467 4.93 12.41 12.22
CA GLY A 467 5.83 12.36 13.36
C GLY A 467 7.28 12.80 13.07
N ARG A 468 7.68 12.88 11.79
CA ARG A 468 9.05 13.29 11.41
C ARG A 468 9.40 14.72 11.80
N LEU A 469 8.39 15.60 11.90
CA LEU A 469 8.60 16.99 12.37
C LEU A 469 8.89 17.09 13.87
N ARG A 470 8.65 16.01 14.65
CA ARG A 470 8.88 15.96 16.10
C ARG A 470 8.26 17.16 16.85
N ALA A 471 7.04 17.55 16.49
CA ALA A 471 6.40 18.78 16.99
C ALA A 471 6.38 18.92 18.53
N HIS A 472 6.23 17.81 19.24
CA HIS A 472 6.28 17.75 20.71
C HIS A 472 7.64 18.17 21.32
N LEU A 473 8.74 18.09 20.57
CA LEU A 473 10.07 18.55 20.99
C LEU A 473 10.34 20.01 20.63
N ARG A 474 9.42 20.66 19.89
CA ARG A 474 9.56 22.02 19.37
C ARG A 474 8.33 22.86 19.72
N PRO A 475 7.92 22.95 21.00
CA PRO A 475 6.65 23.59 21.38
C PRO A 475 6.57 25.08 21.01
N ASP A 476 7.73 25.75 20.92
CA ASP A 476 7.83 27.17 20.60
C ASP A 476 7.81 27.47 19.09
N GLU A 477 7.79 26.44 18.24
CA GLU A 477 7.80 26.58 16.78
C GLU A 477 6.45 26.20 16.17
N GLN A 478 5.92 27.05 15.31
CA GLN A 478 4.74 26.72 14.49
C GLN A 478 5.16 25.85 13.31
N LEU A 479 4.64 24.62 13.28
CA LEU A 479 4.97 23.59 12.31
C LEU A 479 3.75 23.25 11.47
N ARG A 480 3.99 22.81 10.23
CA ARG A 480 2.92 22.47 9.31
C ARG A 480 3.19 21.18 8.56
N VAL A 481 2.19 20.31 8.50
CA VAL A 481 2.16 19.18 7.56
C VAL A 481 1.09 19.41 6.50
N ILE A 482 1.49 19.32 5.24
CA ILE A 482 0.59 19.43 4.08
C ILE A 482 0.42 18.04 3.47
N ILE A 483 -0.79 17.51 3.46
CA ILE A 483 -1.12 16.21 2.87
C ILE A 483 -1.79 16.47 1.53
N LEU A 484 -1.16 16.02 0.44
CA LEU A 484 -1.73 16.08 -0.91
C LEU A 484 -2.36 14.74 -1.26
N GLY A 485 -3.67 14.63 -1.14
CA GLY A 485 -4.39 13.43 -1.53
C GLY A 485 -5.75 13.29 -0.85
N ASP A 486 -6.70 12.72 -1.59
CA ASP A 486 -8.06 12.49 -1.11
C ASP A 486 -8.12 11.17 -0.31
N PHE A 487 -8.17 11.28 1.03
CA PHE A 487 -8.26 10.15 1.96
C PHE A 487 -8.76 10.57 3.33
N ALA A 488 -9.72 9.83 3.90
CA ALA A 488 -10.27 10.17 5.20
C ALA A 488 -9.27 9.81 6.32
N LEU A 489 -8.60 10.82 6.88
CA LEU A 489 -7.68 10.66 8.00
C LEU A 489 -8.46 10.44 9.32
N ASP A 490 -7.84 9.73 10.26
CA ASP A 490 -8.40 9.52 11.59
C ASP A 490 -7.99 10.61 12.60
N ILE A 491 -7.34 11.66 12.13
CA ILE A 491 -6.96 12.85 12.89
C ILE A 491 -7.64 14.10 12.32
N PRO A 492 -7.96 15.11 13.15
CA PRO A 492 -8.53 16.37 12.67
C PRO A 492 -7.56 17.14 11.77
N VAL A 493 -8.04 17.59 10.61
CA VAL A 493 -7.26 18.36 9.63
C VAL A 493 -8.00 19.61 9.15
N THR A 494 -7.23 20.60 8.71
CA THR A 494 -7.74 21.76 7.97
C THR A 494 -7.89 21.36 6.50
N ILE A 495 -9.11 21.35 5.99
CA ILE A 495 -9.38 21.01 4.59
C ILE A 495 -9.27 22.27 3.73
N VAL A 496 -8.42 22.21 2.70
CA VAL A 496 -8.24 23.29 1.73
C VAL A 496 -8.44 22.75 0.32
N ARG A 497 -9.04 23.56 -0.56
CA ARG A 497 -9.21 23.19 -1.98
C ARG A 497 -7.92 23.50 -2.74
N ALA A 498 -7.46 22.62 -3.63
CA ALA A 498 -6.24 22.85 -4.40
C ALA A 498 -6.24 24.22 -5.14
N SER A 499 -7.38 24.57 -5.74
CA SER A 499 -7.54 25.82 -6.51
C SER A 499 -7.52 27.10 -5.65
N SER A 500 -7.73 27.01 -4.33
CA SER A 500 -7.65 28.19 -3.46
C SER A 500 -6.22 28.52 -3.02
N LEU A 501 -5.28 27.57 -3.16
CA LEU A 501 -3.86 27.80 -2.88
C LEU A 501 -3.16 28.50 -4.05
N THR A 502 -3.35 27.95 -5.26
CA THR A 502 -2.75 28.47 -6.50
C THR A 502 -3.68 28.14 -7.67
N PRO A 503 -3.92 29.10 -8.60
CA PRO A 503 -4.70 28.86 -9.81
C PRO A 503 -4.13 27.72 -10.69
N GLU A 504 -2.83 27.50 -10.64
CA GLU A 504 -2.12 26.47 -11.41
C GLU A 504 -2.43 25.06 -10.90
N ALA A 505 -2.88 24.93 -9.64
CA ALA A 505 -3.34 23.67 -9.05
C ALA A 505 -4.83 23.36 -9.29
N ALA A 506 -5.56 24.24 -9.97
CA ALA A 506 -6.95 24.01 -10.33
C ALA A 506 -7.05 22.93 -11.43
N SER A 507 -8.01 22.01 -11.26
CA SER A 507 -8.39 21.04 -12.29
C SER A 507 -8.87 21.75 -13.56
N LYS A 508 -8.94 21.05 -14.69
CA LYS A 508 -9.46 21.61 -15.95
C LYS A 508 -10.86 22.24 -15.78
N THR A 509 -11.74 21.55 -15.05
CA THR A 509 -13.08 22.02 -14.72
C THR A 509 -13.01 23.29 -13.88
N GLU A 510 -12.22 23.30 -12.81
CA GLU A 510 -12.06 24.47 -11.94
C GLU A 510 -11.43 25.67 -12.63
N ARG A 511 -10.45 25.45 -13.51
CA ARG A 511 -9.84 26.51 -14.33
C ARG A 511 -10.88 27.16 -15.23
N LEU A 512 -11.78 26.36 -15.81
CA LEU A 512 -12.88 26.89 -16.61
C LEU A 512 -13.90 27.64 -15.73
N GLU A 513 -14.27 27.12 -14.57
CA GLU A 513 -15.14 27.85 -13.63
C GLU A 513 -14.54 29.19 -13.22
N LEU A 514 -13.24 29.23 -12.93
CA LEU A 514 -12.50 30.46 -12.63
C LEU A 514 -12.46 31.42 -13.82
N ALA A 515 -12.23 30.90 -15.03
CA ALA A 515 -12.24 31.69 -16.26
C ALA A 515 -13.62 32.29 -16.54
N ILE A 516 -14.70 31.51 -16.37
CA ILE A 516 -16.09 31.97 -16.47
C ILE A 516 -16.35 33.07 -15.44
N LYS A 517 -16.00 32.86 -14.17
CA LYS A 517 -16.16 33.87 -13.12
C LYS A 517 -15.43 35.17 -13.45
N ARG A 518 -14.18 35.09 -13.92
CA ARG A 518 -13.39 36.25 -14.35
C ARG A 518 -14.03 36.95 -15.54
N ALA A 519 -14.44 36.21 -16.57
CA ALA A 519 -15.12 36.78 -17.74
C ALA A 519 -16.41 37.50 -17.36
N VAL A 520 -17.21 36.94 -16.45
CA VAL A 520 -18.42 37.60 -15.92
C VAL A 520 -18.06 38.92 -15.19
N VAL A 521 -17.02 38.92 -14.37
CA VAL A 521 -16.56 40.14 -13.67
C VAL A 521 -16.07 41.18 -14.68
N THR A 522 -15.29 40.79 -15.69
CA THR A 522 -14.81 41.69 -16.74
C THR A 522 -15.97 42.30 -17.54
N LEU A 523 -16.94 41.48 -17.97
CA LEU A 523 -18.13 41.98 -18.70
C LEU A 523 -18.93 42.96 -17.85
N ARG A 524 -19.07 42.68 -16.53
CA ARG A 524 -19.72 43.60 -15.60
C ARG A 524 -18.98 44.93 -15.45
N GLN A 525 -17.65 44.89 -15.32
CA GLN A 525 -16.83 46.09 -15.22
C GLN A 525 -16.88 46.93 -16.51
N GLN A 526 -17.03 46.28 -17.67
CA GLN A 526 -17.19 46.93 -18.97
C GLN A 526 -18.62 47.39 -19.27
N GLY A 527 -19.58 47.13 -18.38
CA GLY A 527 -21.00 47.42 -18.61
C GLY A 527 -21.66 46.58 -19.73
N ALA A 528 -20.98 45.53 -20.18
CA ALA A 528 -21.45 44.67 -21.25
C ALA A 528 -22.44 43.60 -20.74
N LYS A 529 -23.40 43.20 -21.58
CA LYS A 529 -24.37 42.17 -21.24
C LYS A 529 -23.66 40.82 -21.05
N VAL A 530 -23.82 40.23 -19.87
CA VAL A 530 -23.27 38.91 -19.55
C VAL A 530 -24.07 37.83 -20.29
N THR A 531 -23.59 37.41 -21.45
CA THR A 531 -24.19 36.32 -22.26
C THR A 531 -23.23 35.12 -22.36
N GLN A 532 -23.77 33.93 -22.62
CA GLN A 532 -22.93 32.73 -22.82
C GLN A 532 -21.95 32.90 -23.98
N GLN A 533 -22.35 33.60 -25.02
CA GLN A 533 -21.52 33.90 -26.18
C GLN A 533 -20.39 34.87 -25.82
N ALA A 534 -20.68 35.95 -25.08
CA ALA A 534 -19.66 36.89 -24.62
C ALA A 534 -18.64 36.23 -23.65
N ILE A 535 -19.10 35.30 -22.80
CA ILE A 535 -18.21 34.51 -21.93
C ILE A 535 -17.34 33.55 -22.76
N ALA A 536 -17.92 32.91 -23.78
CA ALA A 536 -17.20 32.01 -24.68
C ALA A 536 -16.06 32.75 -25.43
N GLU A 537 -16.34 33.95 -25.93
CA GLU A 537 -15.37 34.82 -26.60
C GLU A 537 -14.22 35.23 -25.66
N LEU A 538 -14.53 35.65 -24.42
CA LEU A 538 -13.50 36.05 -23.45
C LEU A 538 -12.67 34.89 -22.88
N THR A 539 -13.24 33.69 -22.82
CA THR A 539 -12.55 32.52 -22.26
C THR A 539 -11.83 31.68 -23.33
N GLY A 540 -12.10 31.93 -24.62
CA GLY A 540 -11.56 31.13 -25.73
C GLY A 540 -12.15 29.71 -25.80
N VAL A 541 -13.33 29.51 -25.22
CA VAL A 541 -14.00 28.19 -25.08
C VAL A 541 -15.34 28.25 -25.79
N THR A 542 -15.79 27.15 -26.42
CA THR A 542 -17.04 27.16 -27.18
C THR A 542 -18.27 27.42 -26.30
N GLN A 543 -19.27 28.11 -26.85
CA GLN A 543 -20.54 28.39 -26.16
C GLN A 543 -21.20 27.11 -25.63
N GLY A 544 -21.21 26.04 -26.43
CA GLY A 544 -21.78 24.74 -26.04
C GLY A 544 -21.04 24.05 -24.89
N TYR A 545 -19.78 24.42 -24.62
CA TYR A 545 -19.03 23.92 -23.47
C TYR A 545 -19.25 24.80 -22.23
N VAL A 546 -19.42 26.12 -22.41
CA VAL A 546 -19.82 27.06 -21.35
C VAL A 546 -21.23 26.74 -20.84
N SER A 547 -22.16 26.36 -21.72
CA SER A 547 -23.55 26.03 -21.34
C SER A 547 -23.67 24.83 -20.39
N ARG A 548 -22.67 23.93 -20.37
CA ARG A 548 -22.59 22.80 -19.43
C ARG A 548 -22.43 23.26 -17.96
N PHE A 549 -22.03 24.51 -17.74
CA PHE A 549 -21.89 25.13 -16.41
C PHE A 549 -23.12 25.97 -16.02
N ARG A 550 -24.31 25.58 -16.47
CA ARG A 550 -25.58 26.32 -16.28
C ARG A 550 -25.86 26.72 -14.82
N LYS A 551 -25.62 25.84 -13.85
CA LYS A 551 -25.81 26.13 -12.42
C LYS A 551 -24.88 27.25 -11.93
N LEU A 552 -23.61 27.21 -12.33
CA LEU A 552 -22.66 28.28 -12.01
C LEU A 552 -23.10 29.61 -12.65
N LEU A 553 -23.50 29.59 -13.92
CA LEU A 553 -23.97 30.78 -14.63
C LEU A 553 -25.21 31.39 -13.95
N GLN A 554 -26.17 30.58 -13.51
CA GLN A 554 -27.34 31.04 -12.76
C GLN A 554 -26.93 31.76 -11.47
N THR A 555 -26.09 31.15 -10.64
CA THR A 555 -25.61 31.79 -9.39
C THR A 555 -24.84 33.10 -9.64
N LEU A 556 -24.10 33.18 -10.75
CA LEU A 556 -23.35 34.37 -11.10
C LEU A 556 -24.26 35.47 -11.66
N LEU A 557 -25.37 35.15 -12.32
CA LEU A 557 -26.31 36.13 -12.87
C LEU A 557 -27.29 36.68 -11.81
N ASP A 558 -27.71 35.84 -10.85
CA ASP A 558 -28.67 36.20 -9.81
C ASP A 558 -28.11 37.20 -8.77
N SER A 559 -26.79 37.26 -8.60
CA SER A 559 -26.12 38.17 -7.66
C SER A 559 -26.15 39.66 -8.06
N ASN A 560 -26.72 40.03 -9.20
CA ASN A 560 -26.84 41.44 -9.60
C ASN A 560 -27.99 41.72 -10.58
N SER A 561 -29.09 40.98 -10.51
CA SER A 561 -30.19 41.23 -11.43
C SER A 561 -30.99 42.48 -10.99
N LYS A 562 -30.61 43.63 -11.53
CA LYS A 562 -31.59 44.52 -12.17
C LYS A 562 -32.03 43.91 -13.50
N SER A 563 -32.45 42.65 -13.51
CA SER A 563 -33.27 42.15 -14.59
C SER A 563 -34.70 42.52 -14.23
N ASN A 564 -35.21 43.54 -14.92
CA ASN A 564 -36.65 43.62 -15.18
C ASN A 564 -37.06 42.28 -15.78
N ASN A 565 -37.67 41.44 -14.94
CA ASN A 565 -38.75 40.53 -15.23
C ASN A 565 -39.03 39.73 -13.95
N SER A 566 -39.58 40.45 -12.96
CA SER A 566 -40.62 39.85 -12.11
C SER A 566 -41.90 39.83 -12.93
N GLU A 567 -41.91 39.06 -14.01
CA GLU A 567 -43.16 38.64 -14.63
C GLU A 567 -43.34 37.18 -14.26
N VAL A 568 -44.41 36.94 -13.51
CA VAL A 568 -45.02 35.62 -13.36
C VAL A 568 -45.09 35.02 -14.76
N THR A 569 -44.19 34.08 -15.08
CA THR A 569 -44.25 33.38 -16.36
C THR A 569 -45.50 32.51 -16.30
N PRO A 570 -46.55 32.77 -17.11
CA PRO A 570 -47.73 31.92 -17.10
C PRO A 570 -47.33 30.50 -17.46
N LEU A 571 -48.04 29.52 -16.89
CA LEU A 571 -47.88 28.11 -17.27
C LEU A 571 -48.02 27.99 -18.80
N PRO A 572 -47.24 27.12 -19.47
CA PRO A 572 -47.38 26.91 -20.90
C PRO A 572 -48.85 26.56 -21.23
N GLU A 573 -49.51 27.37 -22.06
CA GLU A 573 -50.89 27.10 -22.48
C GLU A 573 -50.97 25.69 -23.10
N GLY A 574 -51.83 24.83 -22.55
CA GLY A 574 -51.99 23.43 -22.99
C GLY A 574 -50.96 22.44 -22.44
N GLY A 575 -50.00 22.86 -21.61
CA GLY A 575 -48.96 21.96 -21.06
C GLY A 575 -49.51 20.82 -20.21
N ALA A 576 -50.57 21.08 -19.43
CA ALA A 576 -51.25 20.05 -18.63
C ALA A 576 -51.96 19.00 -19.52
N GLN A 577 -52.58 19.42 -20.63
CA GLN A 577 -53.23 18.50 -21.58
C GLN A 577 -52.22 17.61 -22.30
N LEU A 578 -51.10 18.19 -22.76
CA LEU A 578 -50.02 17.42 -23.39
C LEU A 578 -49.40 16.41 -22.42
N PHE A 579 -49.26 16.77 -21.15
CA PHE A 579 -48.76 15.85 -20.13
C PHE A 579 -49.77 14.74 -19.82
N ASP A 580 -51.06 15.06 -19.73
CA ASP A 580 -52.13 14.07 -19.59
C ASP A 580 -52.11 13.04 -20.74
N GLU A 581 -51.92 13.50 -21.98
CA GLU A 581 -51.81 12.64 -23.15
C GLU A 581 -50.55 11.77 -23.12
N ALA A 582 -49.41 12.33 -22.73
CA ALA A 582 -48.14 11.60 -22.61
C ALA A 582 -48.19 10.52 -21.51
N ILE A 583 -48.78 10.81 -20.36
CA ILE A 583 -48.95 9.83 -19.28
C ILE A 583 -50.01 8.77 -19.63
N ALA A 584 -51.03 9.11 -20.42
CA ALA A 584 -52.03 8.15 -20.87
C ALA A 584 -51.44 7.00 -21.69
N VAL A 585 -50.43 7.28 -22.53
CA VAL A 585 -49.76 6.29 -23.39
C VAL A 585 -48.61 5.52 -22.70
N CYS A 586 -48.21 5.91 -21.49
CA CYS A 586 -47.17 5.20 -20.74
C CYS A 586 -47.66 3.80 -20.32
N GLN A 587 -46.83 2.78 -20.56
CA GLN A 587 -47.16 1.37 -20.27
C GLN A 587 -46.51 0.84 -18.99
N SER A 588 -45.61 1.61 -18.37
CA SER A 588 -44.91 1.22 -17.13
C SER A 588 -44.69 2.40 -16.18
N HIS A 589 -44.54 2.11 -14.89
CA HIS A 589 -44.26 3.10 -13.85
C HIS A 589 -42.94 3.86 -14.08
N GLU A 590 -41.91 3.18 -14.63
CA GLU A 590 -40.63 3.82 -14.95
C GLU A 590 -40.79 4.90 -16.03
N GLN A 591 -41.59 4.64 -17.07
CA GLN A 591 -41.88 5.63 -18.12
C GLN A 591 -42.65 6.83 -17.55
N VAL A 592 -43.61 6.58 -16.65
CA VAL A 592 -44.36 7.64 -15.96
C VAL A 592 -43.41 8.54 -15.17
N LEU A 593 -42.45 7.96 -14.42
CA LEU A 593 -41.49 8.72 -13.64
C LEU A 593 -40.49 9.48 -14.51
N GLN A 594 -40.00 8.90 -15.60
CA GLN A 594 -39.11 9.59 -16.53
C GLN A 594 -39.78 10.80 -17.20
N PHE A 595 -41.06 10.69 -17.57
CA PHE A 595 -41.80 11.83 -18.09
C PHE A 595 -42.10 12.88 -17.02
N THR A 596 -42.42 12.45 -15.80
CA THR A 596 -42.67 13.35 -14.66
C THR A 596 -41.39 14.10 -14.27
N ASP A 597 -40.24 13.44 -14.28
CA ASP A 597 -38.92 14.02 -14.01
C ASP A 597 -38.55 15.08 -15.06
N LYS A 598 -38.75 14.76 -16.35
CA LYS A 598 -38.59 15.73 -17.44
C LYS A 598 -39.51 16.92 -17.28
N LEU A 599 -40.78 16.73 -16.93
CA LEU A 599 -41.69 17.83 -16.67
C LEU A 599 -41.16 18.74 -15.54
N PHE A 600 -40.74 18.14 -14.41
CA PHE A 600 -40.28 18.86 -13.23
C PHE A 600 -38.96 19.61 -13.43
N HIS A 601 -38.07 19.08 -14.27
CA HIS A 601 -36.75 19.67 -14.49
C HIS A 601 -36.62 20.51 -15.76
N GLU A 602 -37.44 20.24 -16.79
CA GLU A 602 -37.29 20.84 -18.11
C GLU A 602 -38.46 21.76 -18.48
N TRP A 603 -39.71 21.45 -18.09
CA TRP A 603 -40.89 22.15 -18.60
C TRP A 603 -41.41 23.22 -17.65
N ILE A 604 -41.34 22.98 -16.34
CA ILE A 604 -41.84 23.91 -15.33
C ILE A 604 -40.81 24.16 -14.24
N LYS A 605 -40.87 25.32 -13.59
CA LYS A 605 -40.02 25.62 -12.44
C LYS A 605 -40.61 25.00 -11.17
N PRO A 606 -39.80 24.66 -10.14
CA PRO A 606 -40.28 23.98 -8.94
C PRO A 606 -41.48 24.65 -8.24
N TYR A 607 -41.53 25.99 -8.23
CA TYR A 607 -42.65 26.73 -7.61
C TYR A 607 -43.95 26.71 -8.43
N GLN A 608 -43.91 26.28 -9.70
CA GLN A 608 -45.09 26.17 -10.58
C GLN A 608 -45.74 24.77 -10.48
N TRP A 609 -45.10 23.82 -9.79
CA TRP A 609 -45.56 22.44 -9.68
C TRP A 609 -46.97 22.33 -9.12
N HIS A 610 -47.26 23.03 -8.02
CA HIS A 610 -48.56 22.94 -7.37
C HIS A 610 -49.71 23.38 -8.29
N GLN A 611 -49.51 24.49 -9.02
CA GLN A 611 -50.50 25.01 -9.95
C GLN A 611 -50.63 24.13 -11.21
N PHE A 612 -49.53 23.58 -11.73
CA PHE A 612 -49.55 22.62 -12.84
C PHE A 612 -50.25 21.31 -12.44
N TRP A 613 -49.94 20.80 -11.23
CA TRP A 613 -50.52 19.57 -10.69
C TRP A 613 -52.04 19.65 -10.59
N GLN A 614 -52.59 20.78 -10.13
CA GLN A 614 -54.04 21.00 -10.05
C GLN A 614 -54.76 21.02 -11.40
N GLN A 615 -54.03 21.26 -12.51
CA GLN A 615 -54.59 21.29 -13.86
C GLN A 615 -54.61 19.91 -14.54
N LEU A 616 -53.95 18.90 -13.95
CA LEU A 616 -53.92 17.54 -14.48
C LEU A 616 -55.22 16.78 -14.20
N ARG A 617 -55.59 15.86 -15.10
CA ARG A 617 -56.70 14.94 -14.85
C ARG A 617 -56.39 14.03 -13.66
N THR A 618 -57.40 13.71 -12.87
CA THR A 618 -57.29 12.82 -11.70
C THR A 618 -56.64 11.47 -12.04
N GLY A 619 -56.92 10.92 -13.22
CA GLY A 619 -56.30 9.67 -13.68
C GLY A 619 -54.77 9.77 -13.88
N THR A 620 -54.29 10.92 -14.36
CA THR A 620 -52.86 11.22 -14.52
C THR A 620 -52.18 11.41 -13.17
N GLN A 621 -52.80 12.19 -12.29
CA GLN A 621 -52.31 12.39 -10.91
C GLN A 621 -52.18 11.04 -10.19
N THR A 622 -53.18 10.17 -10.32
CA THR A 622 -53.19 8.83 -9.70
C THR A 622 -52.05 7.97 -10.23
N LYS A 623 -51.85 7.88 -11.55
CA LYS A 623 -50.75 7.12 -12.15
C LYS A 623 -49.37 7.60 -11.71
N VAL A 624 -49.17 8.91 -11.62
CA VAL A 624 -47.90 9.49 -11.17
C VAL A 624 -47.65 9.18 -9.70
N LEU A 625 -48.68 9.28 -8.85
CA LEU A 625 -48.58 8.92 -7.44
C LEU A 625 -48.32 7.42 -7.25
N GLU A 626 -49.02 6.53 -7.96
CA GLU A 626 -48.78 5.09 -7.91
C GLU A 626 -47.34 4.73 -8.29
N ALA A 627 -46.81 5.35 -9.35
CA ALA A 627 -45.43 5.15 -9.76
C ALA A 627 -44.41 5.61 -8.70
N LEU A 628 -44.66 6.76 -8.04
CA LEU A 628 -43.84 7.25 -6.93
C LEU A 628 -43.95 6.34 -5.70
N PHE A 629 -45.16 5.87 -5.36
CA PHE A 629 -45.39 4.97 -4.23
C PHE A 629 -44.65 3.64 -4.36
N LEU A 630 -44.55 3.11 -5.58
CA LEU A 630 -43.89 1.83 -5.85
C LEU A 630 -42.35 1.93 -5.92
N THR A 631 -41.80 3.14 -5.98
CA THR A 631 -40.35 3.36 -6.15
C THR A 631 -39.67 3.98 -4.94
N LEU A 632 -40.40 4.71 -4.09
CA LEU A 632 -39.83 5.40 -2.94
C LEU A 632 -39.82 4.53 -1.67
N PRO A 633 -38.75 4.59 -0.85
CA PRO A 633 -38.67 3.86 0.41
C PRO A 633 -39.68 4.41 1.45
N PRO A 634 -40.14 3.58 2.42
CA PRO A 634 -41.25 3.93 3.32
C PRO A 634 -41.09 5.23 4.14
N GLY A 635 -39.85 5.63 4.43
CA GLY A 635 -39.55 6.87 5.15
C GLY A 635 -39.81 8.14 4.33
N GLU A 636 -39.65 8.07 3.01
CA GLU A 636 -39.84 9.20 2.09
C GLU A 636 -41.32 9.38 1.67
N LEU A 637 -42.09 8.29 1.72
CA LEU A 637 -43.55 8.31 1.49
C LEU A 637 -44.30 9.14 2.54
N LYS A 638 -43.78 9.21 3.77
CA LYS A 638 -44.38 10.01 4.85
C LYS A 638 -44.28 11.50 4.57
N THR A 639 -43.15 11.95 4.01
CA THR A 639 -42.88 13.33 3.60
C THR A 639 -43.70 13.74 2.38
N LEU A 640 -43.97 12.80 1.46
CA LEU A 640 -44.77 13.05 0.26
C LEU A 640 -46.23 13.39 0.61
N LYS A 641 -46.79 12.73 1.64
CA LYS A 641 -48.16 12.98 2.13
C LYS A 641 -48.32 14.38 2.75
N GLU A 642 -47.27 14.92 3.35
CA GLU A 642 -47.23 16.26 3.93
C GLU A 642 -47.04 17.37 2.87
N ALA A 643 -46.55 17.03 1.68
CA ALA A 643 -46.35 17.98 0.57
C ALA A 643 -47.55 18.09 -0.40
N ILE A 644 -48.49 17.15 -0.34
CA ILE A 644 -49.67 17.07 -1.22
C ILE A 644 -50.97 17.52 -0.50
N ALA A 645 -51.00 17.47 0.84
CA ALA A 645 -52.05 18.07 1.67
C ALA A 645 -51.81 19.58 1.80
#